data_AF-A0A0G4HIU3-F1
#
_entry.id   AF-A0A0G4HIU3-F1
#
_cell.length_a   1.000
_cell.length_b   1.000
_cell.length_c   1.000
_cell.angle_alpha   90.00
_cell.angle_beta   90.00
_cell.angle_gamma   90.00
#
_symmetry.space_group_name_H-M   'P 1'
#
loop_
_entity.id
_entity.type
_entity.pdbx_description
1 polymer ?
#
loop_
_entity_poly.entity_id
_entity_poly.type
_entity_poly.pdbx_seq_one_letter_code
_entity_poly.pdbx_strand_id
1 'polypeptide(L)'
;MAQPVSKFRGDAPEEELGAQGTGAHSVYHEDAVLSAAFGHTLPTAEHISALCSKREGFGLGCVLLHFMRTGRSPLALRSLDLSGPGVCTPTSLPVLAAFFQRLKPGGGGGGGAGAPLKTLLAHKCDLDDFTIFFQSLPPSLECLDLRENGLRRPSMESFSFVLTAGWLPTLLSLDLSDNPLGPFGVMALAKGLCAPLQSLQLARTDARKEGVGALAEVLKAKKVSSLQTLDLAENEMRAGGFKPLSAALCEPDAVPSLRVLMLKKNRLTEVEAGETQRDYAPLSALLSTDRLTELVELDLSENDLFDERLGVEGVPDRPSAAAVVTGGRFPKLRVLNLAGNDMYSQEAAAFANALGEGGAPLLEDLDLSENGQVAVGEDGELEGEAGGIQALADAVSAGRVSHLTRLRLNEFYDLPNDSVRSLFQAMADGKTPDLRTIEVRVPSSDDLERYDEAVDAFAVMVREGSVRKIEKILLDFYYGDLRSAPVSSLGRALGSGGASSLRELKLKWFCPWDDENPDGGVVGLAEGLGGGGMPLLEDLDLDVSFADDDGGGEGEGGAELGEVLSMGKVPSLRRVRLGWPATQLLSTLCEGLCVGSSPHPMMRLEMDLKDVTSNSAIPLSRFARAIRSGRVSYLQKLSSEWHSTLMQRSAEELGGALTHSGAGMAVLEEICIPFSHQPTEEAFFEALHRGPGRLPSLRKLPVLDGQAASCLSPLIKRGQVPSLSEVKLKLSKTNVQGIQAVAMSLGSPHAASLRKMEVQFGEFAHSDTPNLATKFTTFCVSLASDSLSKLRTLSVENVPGVLSLCAGLENGKLSSLSDLTLISVRLETEAEPLSAVLHRENLPRLSTLRLICCSLTDEGFKALTDAWKSRPPPPLQSLDLTGNNLSDGGAKTLADLLGSRRIPSLSKVNIRNNREIQGLAKEMLKTTYPESVLC
;
A
#
# COMPACT_ATOMS: atom_id res chain seq x y z
N MET A 1 16.03 -59.90 -31.07
CA MET A 1 15.69 -60.43 -32.40
C MET A 1 14.17 -60.42 -32.57
N ALA A 2 13.67 -60.45 -33.81
CA ALA A 2 12.27 -60.74 -34.20
C ALA A 2 11.13 -59.82 -33.68
N GLN A 3 10.68 -58.92 -34.57
CA GLN A 3 9.26 -58.66 -34.85
C GLN A 3 8.71 -59.75 -35.82
N PRO A 4 7.45 -59.72 -36.32
CA PRO A 4 6.12 -59.43 -35.73
C PRO A 4 5.12 -60.57 -36.10
N VAL A 5 3.77 -60.33 -36.17
CA VAL A 5 2.83 -60.70 -37.31
C VAL A 5 1.31 -60.70 -36.95
N SER A 6 0.48 -60.15 -37.87
CA SER A 6 -1.01 -60.25 -38.14
C SER A 6 -2.08 -60.27 -37.01
N LYS A 7 -3.33 -59.74 -37.12
CA LYS A 7 -4.25 -59.24 -38.20
C LYS A 7 -5.32 -60.25 -38.72
N PHE A 8 -6.58 -59.75 -38.87
CA PHE A 8 -7.84 -60.44 -39.26
C PHE A 8 -8.45 -61.36 -38.16
N ARG A 9 -9.76 -61.66 -38.13
CA ARG A 9 -10.85 -61.55 -39.15
C ARG A 9 -12.22 -61.22 -38.48
N GLY A 10 -13.26 -60.92 -39.27
CA GLY A 10 -14.64 -60.81 -38.80
C GLY A 10 -15.67 -60.95 -39.94
N ASP A 11 -16.86 -61.41 -39.60
CA ASP A 11 -18.05 -61.76 -40.42
C ASP A 11 -19.23 -61.88 -39.39
N ALA A 12 -20.55 -61.70 -39.58
CA ALA A 12 -21.53 -61.05 -40.51
C ALA A 12 -22.95 -61.18 -39.81
N PRO A 13 -24.15 -60.69 -40.27
CA PRO A 13 -24.52 -59.91 -41.47
C PRO A 13 -25.45 -58.68 -41.15
N GLU A 14 -26.24 -58.21 -42.13
CA GLU A 14 -27.13 -57.02 -42.13
C GLU A 14 -28.63 -57.36 -41.96
N GLU A 15 -29.45 -56.41 -41.46
CA GLU A 15 -30.81 -56.13 -41.99
C GLU A 15 -31.32 -54.74 -41.55
N GLU A 16 -32.34 -54.18 -42.23
CA GLU A 16 -32.76 -52.77 -42.11
C GLU A 16 -33.77 -52.48 -40.98
N LEU A 17 -33.69 -51.28 -40.37
CA LEU A 17 -34.85 -50.47 -39.93
C LEU A 17 -34.37 -49.06 -39.49
N GLY A 18 -35.03 -48.00 -39.96
CA GLY A 18 -34.55 -46.61 -39.79
C GLY A 18 -35.06 -45.89 -38.53
N ALA A 19 -34.27 -44.95 -38.01
CA ALA A 19 -34.66 -44.01 -36.95
C ALA A 19 -34.01 -42.62 -37.15
N GLN A 20 -34.68 -41.56 -36.68
CA GLN A 20 -34.23 -40.17 -36.80
C GLN A 20 -33.59 -39.66 -35.50
N GLY A 21 -32.64 -38.72 -35.61
CA GLY A 21 -32.57 -37.56 -34.70
C GLY A 21 -32.00 -37.74 -33.28
N THR A 22 -30.77 -38.24 -33.12
CA THR A 22 -30.09 -38.28 -31.81
C THR A 22 -29.17 -37.07 -31.54
N GLY A 23 -29.64 -35.85 -31.84
CA GLY A 23 -28.90 -34.59 -31.56
C GLY A 23 -29.35 -33.85 -30.29
N ALA A 24 -30.56 -34.12 -29.80
CA ALA A 24 -31.19 -33.32 -28.73
C ALA A 24 -31.10 -33.93 -27.32
N HIS A 25 -30.79 -35.22 -27.17
CA HIS A 25 -30.99 -35.92 -25.90
C HIS A 25 -29.83 -35.85 -24.88
N SER A 26 -28.59 -35.54 -25.30
CA SER A 26 -27.45 -35.43 -24.38
C SER A 26 -27.49 -34.14 -23.56
N VAL A 27 -27.63 -32.99 -24.23
CA VAL A 27 -27.60 -31.65 -23.61
C VAL A 27 -28.63 -31.50 -22.49
N TYR A 28 -29.86 -32.00 -22.70
CA TYR A 28 -30.92 -31.96 -21.70
C TYR A 28 -30.62 -32.79 -20.44
N HIS A 29 -29.77 -33.82 -20.55
CA HIS A 29 -29.49 -34.73 -19.44
C HIS A 29 -28.41 -34.18 -18.49
N GLU A 30 -27.41 -33.48 -19.02
CA GLU A 30 -26.41 -32.76 -18.21
C GLU A 30 -27.03 -31.52 -17.54
N ASP A 31 -27.85 -30.77 -18.28
CA ASP A 31 -28.64 -29.64 -17.77
C ASP A 31 -29.49 -30.02 -16.55
N ALA A 32 -30.15 -31.18 -16.60
CA ALA A 32 -30.99 -31.67 -15.51
C ALA A 32 -30.17 -32.01 -14.25
N VAL A 33 -28.99 -32.61 -14.41
CA VAL A 33 -28.08 -32.96 -13.29
C VAL A 33 -27.52 -31.69 -12.64
N LEU A 34 -27.08 -30.71 -13.44
CA LEU A 34 -26.61 -29.42 -12.92
C LEU A 34 -27.73 -28.64 -12.22
N SER A 35 -28.93 -28.62 -12.81
CA SER A 35 -30.10 -27.98 -12.19
C SER A 35 -30.49 -28.64 -10.86
N ALA A 36 -30.35 -29.96 -10.74
CA ALA A 36 -30.59 -30.68 -9.49
C ALA A 36 -29.49 -30.40 -8.44
N ALA A 37 -28.22 -30.36 -8.84
CA ALA A 37 -27.10 -30.06 -7.94
C ALA A 37 -27.16 -28.63 -7.37
N PHE A 38 -27.50 -27.64 -8.21
CA PHE A 38 -27.70 -26.26 -7.77
C PHE A 38 -29.01 -26.09 -6.96
N GLY A 39 -30.06 -26.83 -7.30
CA GLY A 39 -31.30 -26.91 -6.51
C GLY A 39 -31.09 -27.51 -5.11
N HIS A 40 -30.13 -28.41 -4.95
CA HIS A 40 -29.75 -28.99 -3.64
C HIS A 40 -28.87 -28.08 -2.78
N THR A 41 -28.13 -27.15 -3.39
CA THR A 41 -27.11 -26.33 -2.70
C THR A 41 -27.57 -24.90 -2.41
N LEU A 42 -28.57 -24.39 -3.14
CA LEU A 42 -29.21 -23.07 -2.92
C LEU A 42 -28.20 -21.94 -2.62
N PRO A 43 -27.20 -21.69 -3.49
CA PRO A 43 -26.20 -20.66 -3.25
C PRO A 43 -26.85 -19.27 -3.11
N THR A 44 -26.46 -18.51 -2.10
CA THR A 44 -26.92 -17.13 -1.90
C THR A 44 -26.27 -16.19 -2.92
N ALA A 45 -26.81 -14.96 -3.06
CA ALA A 45 -26.15 -13.92 -3.85
C ALA A 45 -24.72 -13.60 -3.33
N GLU A 46 -24.51 -13.73 -2.02
CA GLU A 46 -23.21 -13.61 -1.36
C GLU A 46 -22.27 -14.77 -1.75
N HIS A 47 -22.76 -16.02 -1.79
CA HIS A 47 -21.97 -17.16 -2.26
C HIS A 47 -21.58 -17.02 -3.74
N ILE A 48 -22.48 -16.48 -4.59
CA ILE A 48 -22.17 -16.23 -6.00
C ILE A 48 -21.11 -15.12 -6.12
N SER A 49 -21.27 -14.01 -5.41
CA SER A 49 -20.30 -12.92 -5.41
C SER A 49 -18.93 -13.35 -4.85
N ALA A 50 -18.89 -14.10 -3.74
CA ALA A 50 -17.66 -14.61 -3.14
C ALA A 50 -17.01 -15.75 -3.94
N LEU A 51 -17.73 -16.39 -4.88
CA LEU A 51 -17.14 -17.23 -5.93
C LEU A 51 -16.59 -16.37 -7.07
N CYS A 52 -17.30 -15.31 -7.46
CA CYS A 52 -16.87 -14.41 -8.53
C CYS A 52 -15.57 -13.67 -8.17
N SER A 53 -15.49 -12.97 -7.03
CA SER A 53 -14.26 -12.23 -6.63
C SER A 53 -13.09 -13.11 -6.17
N LYS A 54 -13.17 -14.43 -6.38
CA LYS A 54 -12.07 -15.37 -6.16
C LYS A 54 -11.72 -16.04 -7.47
N ARG A 55 -10.49 -15.82 -7.95
CA ARG A 55 -9.99 -16.39 -9.21
C ARG A 55 -10.18 -17.90 -9.38
N GLU A 56 -10.15 -18.66 -8.28
CA GLU A 56 -10.40 -20.11 -8.28
C GLU A 56 -11.90 -20.47 -8.36
N GLY A 57 -12.79 -19.61 -7.85
CA GLY A 57 -14.24 -19.76 -7.92
C GLY A 57 -14.89 -19.14 -9.17
N PHE A 58 -14.24 -18.17 -9.81
CA PHE A 58 -14.84 -17.33 -10.86
C PHE A 58 -15.37 -18.10 -12.06
N GLY A 59 -14.75 -19.23 -12.44
CA GLY A 59 -15.28 -20.11 -13.48
C GLY A 59 -16.65 -20.71 -13.11
N LEU A 60 -16.81 -21.14 -11.86
CA LEU A 60 -18.09 -21.62 -11.32
C LEU A 60 -19.08 -20.47 -11.13
N GLY A 61 -18.61 -19.28 -10.73
CA GLY A 61 -19.39 -18.04 -10.69
C GLY A 61 -19.99 -17.68 -12.06
N CYS A 62 -19.18 -17.68 -13.12
CA CYS A 62 -19.63 -17.50 -14.50
C CYS A 62 -20.68 -18.54 -14.93
N VAL A 63 -20.52 -19.81 -14.54
CA VAL A 63 -21.53 -20.86 -14.79
C VAL A 63 -22.84 -20.57 -14.05
N LEU A 64 -22.78 -20.20 -12.76
CA LEU A 64 -23.96 -19.82 -11.98
C LEU A 64 -24.68 -18.59 -12.56
N LEU A 65 -23.94 -17.56 -12.95
CA LEU A 65 -24.48 -16.40 -13.68
C LEU A 65 -25.12 -16.82 -15.02
N HIS A 66 -24.60 -17.84 -15.71
CA HIS A 66 -25.22 -18.38 -16.91
C HIS A 66 -26.53 -19.16 -16.62
N PHE A 67 -26.61 -19.91 -15.52
CA PHE A 67 -27.85 -20.54 -15.07
C PHE A 67 -28.92 -19.51 -14.68
N MET A 68 -28.53 -18.38 -14.07
CA MET A 68 -29.40 -17.22 -13.85
C MET A 68 -29.82 -16.58 -15.19
N ARG A 69 -28.88 -16.36 -16.12
CA ARG A 69 -29.11 -15.84 -17.48
C ARG A 69 -30.08 -16.70 -18.30
N THR A 70 -30.22 -17.99 -17.99
CA THR A 70 -31.18 -18.89 -18.66
C THR A 70 -32.54 -18.99 -17.96
N GLY A 71 -32.74 -18.28 -16.84
CA GLY A 71 -34.00 -18.28 -16.08
C GLY A 71 -34.21 -19.52 -15.22
N ARG A 72 -33.16 -20.31 -14.99
CA ARG A 72 -33.23 -21.61 -14.26
C ARG A 72 -33.00 -21.50 -12.75
N SER A 73 -32.79 -20.28 -12.25
CA SER A 73 -32.69 -19.98 -10.82
C SER A 73 -33.45 -18.69 -10.51
N PRO A 74 -34.29 -18.66 -9.45
CA PRO A 74 -35.06 -17.47 -9.06
C PRO A 74 -34.25 -16.45 -8.22
N LEU A 75 -32.93 -16.63 -8.09
CA LEU A 75 -32.09 -15.81 -7.22
C LEU A 75 -32.05 -14.34 -7.63
N ALA A 76 -32.26 -13.47 -6.64
CA ALA A 76 -32.23 -12.02 -6.77
C ALA A 76 -30.83 -11.48 -6.45
N LEU A 77 -29.99 -11.26 -7.46
CA LEU A 77 -28.61 -10.80 -7.27
C LEU A 77 -28.54 -9.26 -7.35
N ARG A 78 -28.67 -8.63 -6.18
CA ARG A 78 -28.79 -7.17 -6.01
C ARG A 78 -27.44 -6.43 -6.08
N SER A 79 -26.37 -7.11 -5.67
CA SER A 79 -24.98 -6.66 -5.74
C SER A 79 -24.14 -7.80 -6.33
N LEU A 80 -23.23 -7.47 -7.24
CA LEU A 80 -22.28 -8.40 -7.84
C LEU A 80 -20.85 -7.92 -7.57
N ASP A 81 -20.07 -8.75 -6.89
CA ASP A 81 -18.63 -8.57 -6.74
C ASP A 81 -17.89 -9.42 -7.77
N LEU A 82 -17.12 -8.76 -8.64
CA LEU A 82 -16.23 -9.35 -9.64
C LEU A 82 -14.76 -9.04 -9.33
N SER A 83 -14.47 -8.38 -8.20
CA SER A 83 -13.17 -7.77 -7.94
C SER A 83 -12.03 -8.79 -7.84
N GLY A 84 -10.82 -8.33 -8.19
CA GLY A 84 -9.58 -9.04 -7.90
C GLY A 84 -8.74 -9.45 -9.12
N PRO A 85 -7.41 -9.53 -8.96
CA PRO A 85 -6.47 -9.65 -10.07
C PRO A 85 -6.61 -10.97 -10.85
N GLY A 86 -6.79 -10.86 -12.17
CA GLY A 86 -7.02 -12.02 -13.04
C GLY A 86 -8.38 -12.71 -12.85
N VAL A 87 -9.39 -12.01 -12.32
CA VAL A 87 -10.79 -12.44 -12.27
C VAL A 87 -11.52 -12.05 -13.56
N CYS A 88 -11.97 -10.79 -13.67
CA CYS A 88 -12.84 -10.27 -14.73
C CYS A 88 -12.08 -9.96 -16.05
N THR A 89 -11.19 -10.86 -16.45
CA THR A 89 -10.31 -10.67 -17.61
C THR A 89 -11.07 -10.51 -18.94
N PRO A 90 -10.48 -9.91 -19.97
CA PRO A 90 -11.08 -9.74 -21.30
C PRO A 90 -11.72 -10.98 -21.94
N THR A 91 -11.24 -12.19 -21.64
CA THR A 91 -11.83 -13.43 -22.16
C THR A 91 -13.18 -13.79 -21.51
N SER A 92 -13.46 -13.25 -20.32
CA SER A 92 -14.71 -13.44 -19.57
C SER A 92 -15.77 -12.36 -19.87
N LEU A 93 -15.35 -11.19 -20.35
CA LEU A 93 -16.24 -10.07 -20.66
C LEU A 93 -17.42 -10.44 -21.59
N PRO A 94 -17.31 -11.30 -22.62
CA PRO A 94 -18.45 -11.71 -23.42
C PRO A 94 -19.54 -12.46 -22.63
N VAL A 95 -19.15 -13.24 -21.61
CA VAL A 95 -20.09 -13.99 -20.76
C VAL A 95 -20.83 -13.05 -19.82
N LEU A 96 -20.09 -12.12 -19.19
CA LEU A 96 -20.63 -11.09 -18.32
C LEU A 96 -21.53 -10.11 -19.08
N ALA A 97 -21.10 -9.67 -20.27
CA ALA A 97 -21.90 -8.82 -21.15
C ALA A 97 -23.21 -9.49 -21.56
N ALA A 98 -23.18 -10.79 -21.90
CA ALA A 98 -24.40 -11.55 -22.21
C ALA A 98 -25.32 -11.78 -20.99
N PHE A 99 -24.79 -11.73 -19.77
CA PHE A 99 -25.57 -11.70 -18.54
C PHE A 99 -26.20 -10.31 -18.32
N PHE A 100 -25.41 -9.24 -18.33
CA PHE A 100 -25.88 -7.87 -18.14
C PHE A 100 -26.90 -7.43 -19.21
N GLN A 101 -26.74 -7.85 -20.47
CA GLN A 101 -27.72 -7.59 -21.54
C GLN A 101 -29.11 -8.18 -21.25
N ARG A 102 -29.22 -9.33 -20.55
CA ARG A 102 -30.54 -9.88 -20.16
C ARG A 102 -31.19 -9.09 -19.01
N LEU A 103 -30.40 -8.39 -18.20
CA LEU A 103 -30.91 -7.49 -17.15
C LEU A 103 -31.44 -6.15 -17.73
N LYS A 104 -31.32 -5.91 -19.04
CA LYS A 104 -31.96 -4.78 -19.72
C LYS A 104 -33.44 -5.09 -20.01
N PRO A 105 -34.37 -4.14 -19.76
CA PRO A 105 -35.79 -4.34 -20.06
C PRO A 105 -35.98 -4.53 -21.58
N GLY A 106 -36.72 -5.57 -21.96
CA GLY A 106 -36.94 -5.95 -23.36
C GLY A 106 -35.99 -7.02 -23.91
N GLY A 107 -35.01 -7.50 -23.14
CA GLY A 107 -34.20 -8.67 -23.51
C GLY A 107 -35.08 -9.91 -23.77
N GLY A 108 -35.10 -10.39 -25.02
CA GLY A 108 -36.08 -11.37 -25.49
C GLY A 108 -36.07 -12.71 -24.74
N GLY A 109 -37.10 -12.97 -23.95
CA GLY A 109 -37.27 -14.22 -23.21
C GLY A 109 -38.24 -14.07 -22.03
N GLY A 110 -39.54 -14.08 -22.31
CA GLY A 110 -40.59 -13.89 -21.30
C GLY A 110 -40.59 -14.97 -20.21
N GLY A 111 -40.23 -14.60 -18.99
CA GLY A 111 -40.26 -15.49 -17.83
C GLY A 111 -39.40 -14.96 -16.67
N GLY A 112 -40.06 -14.60 -15.55
CA GLY A 112 -39.42 -14.26 -14.28
C GLY A 112 -38.88 -12.82 -14.19
N ALA A 113 -39.46 -12.02 -13.30
CA ALA A 113 -38.87 -10.75 -12.87
C ALA A 113 -37.75 -11.01 -11.86
N GLY A 114 -36.55 -11.33 -12.35
CA GLY A 114 -35.34 -11.30 -11.53
C GLY A 114 -35.11 -9.88 -10.98
N ALA A 115 -34.67 -9.77 -9.73
CA ALA A 115 -34.45 -8.46 -9.11
C ALA A 115 -33.34 -7.67 -9.84
N PRO A 116 -33.46 -6.33 -9.93
CA PRO A 116 -32.44 -5.50 -10.56
C PRO A 116 -31.10 -5.58 -9.83
N LEU A 117 -30.02 -5.68 -10.61
CA LEU A 117 -28.65 -5.44 -10.15
C LEU A 117 -28.48 -3.95 -9.90
N LYS A 118 -28.17 -3.56 -8.66
CA LYS A 118 -27.96 -2.18 -8.22
C LYS A 118 -26.48 -1.83 -8.04
N THR A 119 -25.68 -2.77 -7.57
CA THR A 119 -24.25 -2.55 -7.30
C THR A 119 -23.41 -3.50 -8.15
N LEU A 120 -22.39 -2.97 -8.83
CA LEU A 120 -21.36 -3.75 -9.51
C LEU A 120 -19.99 -3.29 -9.00
N LEU A 121 -19.29 -4.18 -8.31
CA LEU A 121 -17.89 -4.00 -7.93
C LEU A 121 -17.02 -4.76 -8.92
N ALA A 122 -16.20 -4.03 -9.69
CA ALA A 122 -15.32 -4.60 -10.70
C ALA A 122 -13.94 -3.91 -10.67
N HIS A 123 -13.42 -3.71 -9.46
CA HIS A 123 -12.09 -3.15 -9.22
C HIS A 123 -10.97 -4.20 -9.25
N LYS A 124 -9.73 -3.78 -9.53
CA LYS A 124 -8.56 -4.68 -9.68
C LYS A 124 -8.78 -5.77 -10.74
N CYS A 125 -9.55 -5.50 -11.80
CA CYS A 125 -10.14 -6.51 -12.68
C CYS A 125 -9.40 -6.74 -14.01
N ASP A 126 -8.30 -6.02 -14.27
CA ASP A 126 -7.61 -5.98 -15.56
C ASP A 126 -8.50 -5.48 -16.72
N LEU A 127 -9.46 -4.58 -16.44
CA LEU A 127 -10.31 -3.96 -17.47
C LEU A 127 -9.50 -2.92 -18.28
N ASP A 128 -9.40 -3.15 -19.58
CA ASP A 128 -8.85 -2.27 -20.60
C ASP A 128 -9.95 -1.75 -21.55
N ASP A 129 -9.58 -1.23 -22.73
CA ASP A 129 -10.46 -0.44 -23.63
C ASP A 129 -11.57 -1.22 -24.37
N PHE A 130 -12.11 -2.32 -23.81
CA PHE A 130 -13.25 -3.05 -24.35
C PHE A 130 -14.59 -2.33 -24.11
N THR A 131 -14.93 -1.44 -25.05
CA THR A 131 -16.21 -0.72 -25.18
C THR A 131 -17.47 -1.58 -24.93
N ILE A 132 -17.42 -2.86 -25.28
CA ILE A 132 -18.49 -3.85 -25.08
C ILE A 132 -18.92 -3.95 -23.61
N PHE A 133 -17.98 -3.83 -22.65
CA PHE A 133 -18.30 -3.89 -21.22
C PHE A 133 -19.27 -2.76 -20.84
N PHE A 134 -18.90 -1.51 -21.09
CA PHE A 134 -19.74 -0.34 -20.82
C PHE A 134 -21.07 -0.39 -21.53
N GLN A 135 -21.09 -0.81 -22.80
CA GLN A 135 -22.33 -0.95 -23.58
C GLN A 135 -23.27 -2.05 -23.01
N SER A 136 -22.73 -3.05 -22.32
CA SER A 136 -23.51 -4.15 -21.74
C SER A 136 -24.17 -3.80 -20.41
N LEU A 137 -23.65 -2.82 -19.65
CA LEU A 137 -24.08 -2.48 -18.29
C LEU A 137 -25.61 -2.29 -18.17
N PRO A 138 -26.25 -2.81 -17.11
CA PRO A 138 -27.70 -2.78 -16.98
C PRO A 138 -28.22 -1.44 -16.44
N PRO A 139 -29.38 -0.95 -16.90
CA PRO A 139 -29.92 0.39 -16.59
C PRO A 139 -30.41 0.57 -15.14
N SER A 140 -30.30 -0.47 -14.31
CA SER A 140 -30.69 -0.46 -12.90
C SER A 140 -29.52 -0.26 -11.93
N LEU A 141 -28.29 -0.07 -12.43
CA LEU A 141 -27.14 0.23 -11.58
C LEU A 141 -27.33 1.57 -10.88
N GLU A 142 -27.09 1.56 -9.57
CA GLU A 142 -27.05 2.70 -8.67
C GLU A 142 -25.61 2.96 -8.21
N CYS A 143 -24.75 1.93 -8.17
CA CYS A 143 -23.34 2.04 -7.83
C CYS A 143 -22.47 1.19 -8.77
N LEU A 144 -21.40 1.78 -9.28
CA LEU A 144 -20.41 1.17 -10.17
C LEU A 144 -18.99 1.50 -9.68
N ASP A 145 -18.27 0.50 -9.18
CA ASP A 145 -16.88 0.62 -8.78
C ASP A 145 -15.96 -0.04 -9.81
N LEU A 146 -15.06 0.76 -10.38
CA LEU A 146 -14.09 0.38 -11.39
C LEU A 146 -12.66 0.78 -10.99
N ARG A 147 -12.39 1.02 -9.69
CA ARG A 147 -11.05 1.48 -9.25
C ARG A 147 -9.95 0.49 -9.61
N GLU A 148 -8.70 0.96 -9.69
CA GLU A 148 -7.51 0.13 -9.93
C GLU A 148 -7.65 -0.76 -11.19
N ASN A 149 -8.02 -0.17 -12.31
CA ASN A 149 -8.09 -0.85 -13.62
C ASN A 149 -7.20 -0.15 -14.65
N GLY A 150 -7.12 -0.72 -15.86
CA GLY A 150 -6.34 -0.18 -16.97
C GLY A 150 -7.08 0.84 -17.82
N LEU A 151 -8.18 1.43 -17.34
CA LEU A 151 -9.08 2.26 -18.15
C LEU A 151 -8.41 3.56 -18.60
N ARG A 152 -8.76 3.99 -19.82
CA ARG A 152 -8.16 5.13 -20.52
C ARG A 152 -9.22 5.96 -21.25
N ARG A 153 -8.76 6.95 -22.00
CA ARG A 153 -9.61 7.75 -22.89
C ARG A 153 -10.61 6.94 -23.75
N PRO A 154 -10.26 5.84 -24.46
CA PRO A 154 -11.23 5.13 -25.31
C PRO A 154 -12.36 4.48 -24.50
N SER A 155 -12.04 3.92 -23.33
CA SER A 155 -13.02 3.47 -22.33
C SER A 155 -13.97 4.60 -21.94
N MET A 156 -13.43 5.78 -21.62
CA MET A 156 -14.22 6.95 -21.21
C MET A 156 -15.04 7.55 -22.35
N GLU A 157 -14.56 7.53 -23.60
CA GLU A 157 -15.37 7.92 -24.78
C GLU A 157 -16.56 6.97 -24.96
N SER A 158 -16.35 5.66 -24.77
CA SER A 158 -17.44 4.67 -24.82
C SER A 158 -18.42 4.81 -23.64
N PHE A 159 -17.95 5.10 -22.44
CA PHE A 159 -18.80 5.27 -21.26
C PHE A 159 -19.56 6.61 -21.29
N SER A 160 -18.93 7.67 -21.77
CA SER A 160 -19.52 8.97 -22.05
C SER A 160 -20.71 8.87 -23.01
N PHE A 161 -20.61 8.04 -24.06
CA PHE A 161 -21.73 7.71 -24.94
C PHE A 161 -22.87 7.00 -24.19
N VAL A 162 -22.57 5.99 -23.36
CA VAL A 162 -23.55 5.23 -22.56
C VAL A 162 -24.32 6.14 -21.59
N LEU A 163 -23.64 7.09 -20.94
CA LEU A 163 -24.25 8.09 -20.07
C LEU A 163 -25.09 9.09 -20.88
N THR A 164 -24.55 9.68 -21.95
CA THR A 164 -25.25 10.64 -22.83
C THR A 164 -26.52 10.06 -23.44
N ALA A 165 -26.51 8.76 -23.79
CA ALA A 165 -27.65 8.06 -24.33
C ALA A 165 -28.70 7.66 -23.27
N GLY A 166 -28.50 8.01 -22.00
CA GLY A 166 -29.42 7.73 -20.90
C GLY A 166 -29.50 6.25 -20.51
N TRP A 167 -28.47 5.44 -20.80
CA TRP A 167 -28.52 3.98 -20.57
C TRP A 167 -28.35 3.57 -19.11
N LEU A 168 -27.89 4.47 -18.23
CA LEU A 168 -27.72 4.23 -16.79
C LEU A 168 -28.47 5.31 -15.97
N PRO A 169 -29.81 5.40 -16.10
CA PRO A 169 -30.60 6.50 -15.54
C PRO A 169 -30.68 6.50 -14.01
N THR A 170 -30.32 5.40 -13.35
CA THR A 170 -30.32 5.26 -11.88
C THR A 170 -28.95 5.43 -11.23
N LEU A 171 -27.88 5.72 -11.99
CA LEU A 171 -26.51 5.70 -11.45
C LEU A 171 -26.27 6.86 -10.46
N LEU A 172 -26.06 6.52 -9.19
CA LEU A 172 -25.84 7.46 -8.08
C LEU A 172 -24.35 7.52 -7.66
N SER A 173 -23.59 6.44 -7.81
CA SER A 173 -22.19 6.37 -7.41
C SER A 173 -21.32 5.78 -8.52
N LEU A 174 -20.22 6.48 -8.82
CA LEU A 174 -19.21 6.07 -9.79
C LEU A 174 -17.83 6.23 -9.16
N ASP A 175 -17.09 5.13 -9.08
CA ASP A 175 -15.68 5.11 -8.69
C ASP A 175 -14.80 4.71 -9.87
N LEU A 176 -13.92 5.62 -10.27
CA LEU A 176 -12.94 5.44 -11.35
C LEU A 176 -11.51 5.72 -10.86
N SER A 177 -11.30 5.77 -9.55
CA SER A 177 -10.00 6.07 -8.93
C SER A 177 -8.91 5.06 -9.35
N ASP A 178 -7.64 5.43 -9.25
CA ASP A 178 -6.50 4.56 -9.62
C ASP A 178 -6.56 4.01 -11.06
N ASN A 179 -7.15 4.77 -11.99
CA ASN A 179 -7.16 4.47 -13.43
C ASN A 179 -6.39 5.53 -14.20
N PRO A 180 -5.50 5.16 -15.16
CA PRO A 180 -4.73 6.11 -15.96
C PRO A 180 -5.58 6.76 -17.08
N LEU A 181 -6.63 7.48 -16.69
CA LEU A 181 -7.57 8.17 -17.59
C LEU A 181 -6.87 9.29 -18.37
N GLY A 182 -6.02 10.06 -17.68
CA GLY A 182 -5.37 11.24 -18.22
C GLY A 182 -6.34 12.42 -18.44
N PRO A 183 -5.83 13.62 -18.77
CA PRO A 183 -6.66 14.80 -18.97
C PRO A 183 -7.74 14.60 -20.03
N PHE A 184 -7.38 13.94 -21.13
CA PHE A 184 -8.31 13.68 -22.23
C PHE A 184 -9.35 12.59 -21.91
N GLY A 185 -9.05 11.65 -21.00
CA GLY A 185 -10.01 10.65 -20.54
C GLY A 185 -11.04 11.24 -19.57
N VAL A 186 -10.61 12.06 -18.63
CA VAL A 186 -11.51 12.79 -17.72
C VAL A 186 -12.36 13.81 -18.50
N MET A 187 -11.79 14.53 -19.48
CA MET A 187 -12.59 15.36 -20.39
C MET A 187 -13.59 14.54 -21.22
N ALA A 188 -13.26 13.32 -21.65
CA ALA A 188 -14.19 12.46 -22.38
C ALA A 188 -15.37 12.04 -21.49
N LEU A 189 -15.11 11.61 -20.26
CA LEU A 189 -16.11 11.32 -19.23
C LEU A 189 -17.02 12.53 -18.98
N ALA A 190 -16.42 13.70 -18.70
CA ALA A 190 -17.12 14.94 -18.37
C ALA A 190 -18.19 15.31 -19.41
N LYS A 191 -17.89 15.18 -20.70
CA LYS A 191 -18.82 15.48 -21.79
C LYS A 191 -20.15 14.71 -21.71
N GLY A 192 -20.13 13.49 -21.16
CA GLY A 192 -21.29 12.61 -21.01
C GLY A 192 -21.95 12.61 -19.63
N LEU A 193 -21.40 13.31 -18.64
CA LEU A 193 -22.01 13.41 -17.30
C LEU A 193 -23.36 14.16 -17.37
N CYS A 194 -24.44 13.39 -17.26
CA CYS A 194 -25.83 13.86 -17.17
C CYS A 194 -26.73 12.94 -16.33
N ALA A 195 -26.13 11.97 -15.61
CA ALA A 195 -26.81 11.07 -14.68
C ALA A 195 -27.11 11.78 -13.34
N PRO A 196 -28.07 11.30 -12.53
CA PRO A 196 -28.38 11.84 -11.19
C PRO A 196 -27.33 11.44 -10.14
N LEU A 197 -26.05 11.67 -10.48
CA LEU A 197 -24.91 11.21 -9.73
C LEU A 197 -24.80 11.96 -8.39
N GLN A 198 -24.58 11.20 -7.32
CA GLN A 198 -24.41 11.64 -5.93
C GLN A 198 -22.96 11.48 -5.46
N SER A 199 -22.18 10.59 -6.06
CA SER A 199 -20.76 10.37 -5.76
C SER A 199 -19.95 10.16 -7.04
N LEU A 200 -18.91 10.98 -7.21
CA LEU A 200 -17.91 10.88 -8.26
C LEU A 200 -16.52 10.82 -7.63
N GLN A 201 -15.85 9.68 -7.75
CA GLN A 201 -14.48 9.50 -7.28
C GLN A 201 -13.52 9.30 -8.46
N LEU A 202 -12.51 10.15 -8.54
CA LEU A 202 -11.51 10.24 -9.61
C LEU A 202 -10.09 10.41 -9.03
N ALA A 203 -9.84 9.93 -7.81
CA ALA A 203 -8.53 10.04 -7.16
C ALA A 203 -7.45 9.31 -7.97
N ARG A 204 -6.25 9.89 -8.07
CA ARG A 204 -5.11 9.31 -8.84
C ARG A 204 -5.49 8.95 -10.30
N THR A 205 -6.25 9.79 -10.99
CA THR A 205 -6.64 9.56 -12.42
C THR A 205 -5.84 10.38 -13.44
N ASP A 206 -4.87 11.17 -12.98
CA ASP A 206 -4.03 12.05 -13.80
C ASP A 206 -4.87 13.06 -14.61
N ALA A 207 -5.91 13.63 -13.96
CA ALA A 207 -6.89 14.50 -14.60
C ALA A 207 -6.29 15.85 -15.09
N ARG A 208 -5.28 16.38 -14.39
CA ARG A 208 -4.59 17.66 -14.67
C ARG A 208 -5.55 18.84 -14.90
N LYS A 209 -5.04 19.95 -15.43
CA LYS A 209 -5.81 21.19 -15.63
C LYS A 209 -6.94 21.03 -16.66
N GLU A 210 -6.72 20.30 -17.74
CA GLU A 210 -7.69 20.12 -18.83
C GLU A 210 -8.87 19.20 -18.45
N GLY A 211 -8.60 18.11 -17.72
CA GLY A 211 -9.64 17.18 -17.26
C GLY A 211 -10.51 17.79 -16.17
N VAL A 212 -9.89 18.45 -15.18
CA VAL A 212 -10.64 19.14 -14.12
C VAL A 212 -11.39 20.37 -14.65
N GLY A 213 -10.80 21.13 -15.59
CA GLY A 213 -11.51 22.23 -16.26
C GLY A 213 -12.75 21.75 -17.03
N ALA A 214 -12.70 20.57 -17.66
CA ALA A 214 -13.86 19.97 -18.31
C ALA A 214 -14.95 19.51 -17.31
N LEU A 215 -14.57 19.04 -16.12
CA LEU A 215 -15.53 18.75 -15.04
C LEU A 215 -16.15 20.03 -14.46
N ALA A 216 -15.37 21.09 -14.29
CA ALA A 216 -15.86 22.37 -13.78
C ALA A 216 -17.00 22.95 -14.65
N GLU A 217 -16.86 22.90 -15.97
CA GLU A 217 -17.93 23.31 -16.90
C GLU A 217 -19.20 22.43 -16.79
N VAL A 218 -19.09 21.16 -16.40
CA VAL A 218 -20.24 20.27 -16.15
C VAL A 218 -20.96 20.65 -14.85
N LEU A 219 -20.21 20.96 -13.78
CA LEU A 219 -20.75 21.47 -12.52
C LEU A 219 -21.46 22.81 -12.73
N LYS A 220 -20.79 23.74 -13.42
CA LYS A 220 -21.30 25.07 -13.76
C LYS A 220 -22.55 25.03 -14.65
N ALA A 221 -22.62 24.07 -15.58
CA ALA A 221 -23.82 23.78 -16.37
C ALA A 221 -24.93 23.04 -15.58
N LYS A 222 -24.77 22.87 -14.25
CA LYS A 222 -25.72 22.25 -13.31
C LYS A 222 -26.15 20.82 -13.68
N LYS A 223 -25.34 20.10 -14.49
CA LYS A 223 -25.68 18.77 -15.03
C LYS A 223 -25.66 17.64 -14.00
N VAL A 224 -24.97 17.84 -12.87
CA VAL A 224 -24.83 16.88 -11.76
C VAL A 224 -25.13 17.54 -10.41
N SER A 225 -26.16 18.39 -10.36
CA SER A 225 -26.56 19.14 -9.15
C SER A 225 -26.98 18.27 -7.95
N SER A 226 -27.16 16.97 -8.16
CA SER A 226 -27.35 15.94 -7.12
C SER A 226 -26.07 15.52 -6.39
N LEU A 227 -24.89 15.99 -6.81
CA LEU A 227 -23.59 15.52 -6.31
C LEU A 227 -23.40 15.88 -4.83
N GLN A 228 -23.07 14.86 -4.03
CA GLN A 228 -22.77 14.94 -2.60
C GLN A 228 -21.29 14.68 -2.30
N THR A 229 -20.60 13.88 -3.11
CA THR A 229 -19.18 13.58 -2.98
C THR A 229 -18.45 13.85 -4.28
N LEU A 230 -17.44 14.70 -4.24
CA LEU A 230 -16.47 14.91 -5.31
C LEU A 230 -15.07 14.63 -4.77
N ASP A 231 -14.43 13.56 -5.24
CA ASP A 231 -13.04 13.26 -4.95
C ASP A 231 -12.17 13.43 -6.20
N LEU A 232 -11.23 14.36 -6.10
CA LEU A 232 -10.23 14.70 -7.10
C LEU A 232 -8.79 14.62 -6.53
N ALA A 233 -8.56 13.89 -5.45
CA ALA A 233 -7.24 13.76 -4.83
C ALA A 233 -6.16 13.27 -5.82
N GLU A 234 -4.92 13.77 -5.67
CA GLU A 234 -3.74 13.30 -6.42
C GLU A 234 -3.89 13.39 -7.96
N ASN A 235 -4.38 14.51 -8.48
CA ASN A 235 -4.62 14.71 -9.92
C ASN A 235 -3.75 15.78 -10.60
N GLU A 236 -2.77 16.37 -9.89
CA GLU A 236 -1.89 17.44 -10.39
C GLU A 236 -2.65 18.59 -11.09
N MET A 237 -3.85 18.95 -10.62
CA MET A 237 -4.70 19.91 -11.34
C MET A 237 -4.09 21.32 -11.40
N ARG A 238 -3.26 21.69 -10.40
CA ARG A 238 -2.62 23.01 -10.25
C ARG A 238 -3.62 24.18 -10.21
N ALA A 239 -3.16 25.40 -10.03
CA ALA A 239 -4.02 26.59 -10.10
C ALA A 239 -4.77 26.67 -11.44
N GLY A 240 -4.14 26.24 -12.55
CA GLY A 240 -4.77 26.19 -13.87
C GLY A 240 -6.05 25.32 -13.94
N GLY A 241 -6.11 24.19 -13.21
CA GLY A 241 -7.30 23.34 -13.11
C GLY A 241 -8.22 23.73 -11.95
N PHE A 242 -7.64 24.20 -10.84
CA PHE A 242 -8.40 24.63 -9.67
C PHE A 242 -9.18 25.93 -9.89
N LYS A 243 -8.68 26.85 -10.73
CA LYS A 243 -9.34 28.12 -11.08
C LYS A 243 -10.75 27.96 -11.67
N PRO A 244 -10.98 27.16 -12.74
CA PRO A 244 -12.34 26.89 -13.20
C PRO A 244 -13.15 26.06 -12.18
N LEU A 245 -12.53 25.12 -11.44
CA LEU A 245 -13.23 24.31 -10.44
C LEU A 245 -13.80 25.17 -9.30
N SER A 246 -12.98 26.02 -8.69
CA SER A 246 -13.38 26.98 -7.64
C SER A 246 -14.49 27.90 -8.15
N ALA A 247 -14.36 28.44 -9.37
CA ALA A 247 -15.41 29.26 -9.98
C ALA A 247 -16.73 28.49 -10.19
N ALA A 248 -16.69 27.18 -10.45
CA ALA A 248 -17.88 26.34 -10.58
C ALA A 248 -18.47 25.91 -9.21
N LEU A 249 -17.65 25.72 -8.18
CA LEU A 249 -18.10 25.44 -6.80
C LEU A 249 -18.77 26.67 -6.17
N CYS A 250 -18.37 27.88 -6.57
CA CYS A 250 -18.96 29.15 -6.12
C CYS A 250 -20.13 29.65 -6.99
N GLU A 251 -20.46 28.97 -8.10
CA GLU A 251 -21.62 29.29 -8.94
C GLU A 251 -22.93 28.85 -8.22
N PRO A 252 -23.95 29.74 -8.08
CA PRO A 252 -25.20 29.40 -7.40
C PRO A 252 -25.87 28.14 -7.97
N ASP A 253 -26.32 27.24 -7.10
CA ASP A 253 -26.96 25.95 -7.42
C ASP A 253 -26.19 25.01 -8.38
N ALA A 254 -24.88 25.18 -8.56
CA ALA A 254 -24.06 24.22 -9.31
C ALA A 254 -23.96 22.86 -8.60
N VAL A 255 -23.67 22.89 -7.30
CA VAL A 255 -23.49 21.70 -6.43
C VAL A 255 -24.20 21.85 -5.07
N PRO A 256 -25.53 22.12 -5.05
CA PRO A 256 -26.27 22.49 -3.83
C PRO A 256 -26.41 21.37 -2.78
N SER A 257 -25.96 20.15 -3.09
CA SER A 257 -25.96 19.00 -2.18
C SER A 257 -24.57 18.52 -1.79
N LEU A 258 -23.49 19.26 -2.11
CA LEU A 258 -22.12 18.82 -1.87
C LEU A 258 -21.81 18.73 -0.37
N ARG A 259 -21.43 17.53 0.08
CA ARG A 259 -21.12 17.18 1.47
C ARG A 259 -19.65 16.80 1.68
N VAL A 260 -18.98 16.28 0.66
CA VAL A 260 -17.59 15.82 0.72
C VAL A 260 -16.82 16.38 -0.48
N LEU A 261 -15.71 17.07 -0.22
CA LEU A 261 -14.82 17.62 -1.25
C LEU A 261 -13.37 17.25 -0.92
N MET A 262 -12.78 16.35 -1.71
CA MET A 262 -11.37 15.95 -1.57
C MET A 262 -10.52 16.58 -2.67
N LEU A 263 -9.59 17.45 -2.27
CA LEU A 263 -8.63 18.12 -3.16
C LEU A 263 -7.17 17.85 -2.77
N LYS A 264 -6.92 16.91 -1.85
CA LYS A 264 -5.61 16.44 -1.41
C LYS A 264 -4.57 16.31 -2.54
N LYS A 265 -3.33 16.75 -2.31
CA LYS A 265 -2.16 16.51 -3.17
C LYS A 265 -2.34 16.90 -4.64
N ASN A 266 -2.85 18.10 -4.88
CA ASN A 266 -3.11 18.67 -6.21
C ASN A 266 -2.28 19.91 -6.55
N ARG A 267 -1.51 20.46 -5.60
CA ARG A 267 -0.70 21.69 -5.74
C ARG A 267 -1.56 22.88 -6.17
N LEU A 268 -2.68 23.10 -5.47
CA LEU A 268 -3.77 23.99 -5.89
C LEU A 268 -3.34 25.43 -6.19
N THR A 269 -2.20 25.87 -5.66
CA THR A 269 -1.62 27.21 -5.83
C THR A 269 -0.55 27.29 -6.93
N GLU A 270 0.15 26.22 -7.30
CA GLU A 270 1.17 26.23 -8.38
C GLU A 270 0.57 26.65 -9.72
N VAL A 271 1.24 27.51 -10.50
CA VAL A 271 0.81 27.83 -11.87
C VAL A 271 1.31 26.78 -12.87
N GLU A 272 2.62 26.50 -12.90
CA GLU A 272 3.28 25.55 -13.82
C GLU A 272 4.20 24.58 -13.04
N ALA A 273 4.59 23.46 -13.66
CA ALA A 273 5.28 22.37 -12.98
C ALA A 273 6.76 22.67 -12.70
N GLY A 274 7.08 23.03 -11.45
CA GLY A 274 8.45 23.34 -11.01
C GLY A 274 8.83 24.82 -11.14
N GLU A 275 7.87 25.70 -11.36
CA GLU A 275 8.04 27.15 -11.19
C GLU A 275 7.57 27.59 -9.80
N THR A 276 8.17 28.64 -9.25
CA THR A 276 7.79 29.21 -7.93
C THR A 276 6.60 30.16 -8.02
N GLN A 277 5.90 30.25 -9.16
CA GLN A 277 4.76 31.15 -9.30
C GLN A 277 3.49 30.52 -8.72
N ARG A 278 2.91 31.19 -7.73
CA ARG A 278 1.63 30.84 -7.08
C ARG A 278 0.49 31.73 -7.61
N ASP A 279 -0.72 31.18 -7.75
CA ASP A 279 -1.98 31.91 -7.98
C ASP A 279 -3.00 31.53 -6.90
N TYR A 280 -3.11 32.38 -5.87
CA TYR A 280 -3.98 32.15 -4.72
C TYR A 280 -5.44 32.53 -4.96
N ALA A 281 -5.78 33.26 -6.03
CA ALA A 281 -7.14 33.75 -6.25
C ALA A 281 -8.23 32.64 -6.30
N PRO A 282 -7.98 31.44 -6.86
CA PRO A 282 -8.90 30.30 -6.76
C PRO A 282 -9.15 29.83 -5.32
N LEU A 283 -8.12 29.86 -4.46
CA LEU A 283 -8.22 29.47 -3.05
C LEU A 283 -9.01 30.53 -2.27
N SER A 284 -8.65 31.81 -2.43
CA SER A 284 -9.36 32.95 -1.83
C SER A 284 -10.85 32.95 -2.21
N ALA A 285 -11.18 32.61 -3.47
CA ALA A 285 -12.56 32.47 -3.93
C ALA A 285 -13.32 31.28 -3.33
N LEU A 286 -12.65 30.13 -3.11
CA LEU A 286 -13.27 28.96 -2.47
C LEU A 286 -13.53 29.22 -0.99
N LEU A 287 -12.53 29.71 -0.24
CA LEU A 287 -12.64 29.93 1.19
C LEU A 287 -13.58 31.10 1.54
N SER A 288 -13.74 32.07 0.63
CA SER A 288 -14.71 33.16 0.78
C SER A 288 -16.17 32.79 0.43
N THR A 289 -16.45 31.53 0.06
CA THR A 289 -17.78 31.15 -0.44
C THR A 289 -18.85 31.08 0.66
N ASP A 290 -20.09 31.44 0.30
CA ASP A 290 -21.31 31.22 1.09
C ASP A 290 -22.18 30.10 0.50
N ARG A 291 -21.72 29.41 -0.56
CA ARG A 291 -22.53 28.46 -1.35
C ARG A 291 -22.48 27.02 -0.83
N LEU A 292 -21.33 26.56 -0.33
CA LEU A 292 -21.12 25.17 0.11
C LEU A 292 -21.66 24.94 1.55
N THR A 293 -22.95 25.22 1.75
CA THR A 293 -23.62 25.17 3.07
C THR A 293 -23.86 23.75 3.58
N GLU A 294 -23.96 22.77 2.69
CA GLU A 294 -24.10 21.35 3.01
C GLU A 294 -22.77 20.61 3.25
N LEU A 295 -21.62 21.29 3.09
CA LEU A 295 -20.30 20.66 3.22
C LEU A 295 -20.07 20.15 4.64
N VAL A 296 -19.71 18.86 4.76
CA VAL A 296 -19.43 18.12 6.01
C VAL A 296 -17.96 17.75 6.11
N GLU A 297 -17.29 17.54 4.98
CA GLU A 297 -15.90 17.05 4.91
C GLU A 297 -15.13 17.79 3.81
N LEU A 298 -13.95 18.31 4.18
CA LEU A 298 -13.05 19.05 3.30
C LEU A 298 -11.61 18.59 3.54
N ASP A 299 -10.99 17.99 2.52
CA ASP A 299 -9.57 17.63 2.53
C ASP A 299 -8.80 18.53 1.56
N LEU A 300 -7.92 19.35 2.13
CA LEU A 300 -7.00 20.24 1.42
C LEU A 300 -5.52 19.83 1.64
N SER A 301 -5.23 18.66 2.19
CA SER A 301 -3.88 18.26 2.61
C SER A 301 -2.87 18.13 1.46
N GLU A 302 -1.57 18.26 1.76
CA GLU A 302 -0.45 18.11 0.82
C GLU A 302 -0.51 19.06 -0.40
N ASN A 303 -0.91 20.31 -0.21
CA ASN A 303 -1.15 21.27 -1.31
C ASN A 303 -0.31 22.55 -1.28
N ASP A 304 0.56 22.72 -0.29
CA ASP A 304 1.46 23.87 -0.15
C ASP A 304 0.68 25.21 -0.25
N LEU A 305 -0.33 25.36 0.62
CA LEU A 305 -1.32 26.45 0.54
C LEU A 305 -0.90 27.72 1.28
N PHE A 306 0.02 27.62 2.23
CA PHE A 306 0.38 28.70 3.16
C PHE A 306 1.92 28.88 3.26
N ASP A 307 2.67 28.50 2.23
CA ASP A 307 4.14 28.45 2.18
C ASP A 307 4.87 29.81 2.22
N GLU A 308 4.11 30.91 2.31
CA GLU A 308 4.62 32.27 2.50
C GLU A 308 4.15 32.87 3.83
N ARG A 309 5.07 33.49 4.60
CA ARG A 309 4.80 34.09 5.93
C ARG A 309 3.76 35.21 5.90
N LEU A 310 2.83 35.20 6.85
CA LEU A 310 1.88 36.30 7.10
C LEU A 310 2.58 37.66 7.24
N GLY A 311 1.86 38.74 6.93
CA GLY A 311 2.31 40.13 7.14
C GLY A 311 3.34 40.70 6.15
N VAL A 312 4.06 39.85 5.38
CA VAL A 312 5.09 40.30 4.41
C VAL A 312 4.53 41.32 3.40
N GLU A 313 5.19 42.49 3.29
CA GLU A 313 4.80 43.54 2.35
C GLU A 313 4.99 43.09 0.89
N GLY A 314 4.00 43.39 0.03
CA GLY A 314 4.07 43.17 -1.42
C GLY A 314 3.31 41.97 -1.97
N VAL A 315 2.72 41.11 -1.13
CA VAL A 315 1.89 39.95 -1.52
C VAL A 315 0.41 40.19 -1.17
N PRO A 316 -0.44 40.72 -2.06
CA PRO A 316 -1.69 41.37 -1.63
C PRO A 316 -2.95 40.49 -1.48
N ASP A 317 -2.96 39.24 -2.00
CA ASP A 317 -4.22 38.51 -2.31
C ASP A 317 -4.31 37.05 -1.79
N ARG A 318 -3.39 36.59 -0.93
CA ARG A 318 -3.48 35.24 -0.32
C ARG A 318 -4.56 35.17 0.78
N PRO A 319 -5.21 34.01 0.99
CA PRO A 319 -6.14 33.81 2.09
C PRO A 319 -5.44 33.21 3.32
N SER A 320 -5.84 33.66 4.51
CA SER A 320 -5.48 33.01 5.77
C SER A 320 -6.22 31.68 5.94
N ALA A 321 -5.60 30.70 6.60
CA ALA A 321 -6.22 29.44 7.00
C ALA A 321 -7.47 29.66 7.90
N ALA A 322 -7.49 30.75 8.67
CA ALA A 322 -8.66 31.19 9.44
C ALA A 322 -9.94 31.35 8.58
N ALA A 323 -9.81 31.64 7.28
CA ALA A 323 -10.94 31.76 6.36
C ALA A 323 -11.74 30.45 6.22
N VAL A 324 -11.13 29.29 6.48
CA VAL A 324 -11.81 27.98 6.47
C VAL A 324 -12.84 27.88 7.61
N VAL A 325 -12.54 28.47 8.77
CA VAL A 325 -13.32 28.33 10.02
C VAL A 325 -14.00 29.61 10.48
N THR A 326 -13.82 30.73 9.76
CA THR A 326 -14.47 32.02 10.05
C THR A 326 -15.99 31.88 10.17
N GLY A 327 -16.59 32.60 11.13
CA GLY A 327 -18.00 32.47 11.50
C GLY A 327 -18.98 32.44 10.31
N GLY A 328 -19.75 31.36 10.19
CA GLY A 328 -20.73 31.17 9.12
C GLY A 328 -20.19 30.56 7.81
N ARG A 329 -18.87 30.34 7.67
CA ARG A 329 -18.31 29.48 6.61
C ARG A 329 -18.59 28.01 6.91
N PHE A 330 -18.83 27.24 5.85
CA PHE A 330 -19.09 25.79 5.85
C PHE A 330 -19.81 25.28 7.13
N PRO A 331 -21.03 25.75 7.45
CA PRO A 331 -21.63 25.60 8.79
C PRO A 331 -21.87 24.15 9.24
N LYS A 332 -21.91 23.20 8.29
CA LYS A 332 -22.03 21.77 8.52
C LYS A 332 -20.70 21.01 8.56
N LEU A 333 -19.57 21.67 8.35
CA LEU A 333 -18.23 21.06 8.28
C LEU A 333 -17.89 20.41 9.61
N ARG A 334 -17.64 19.09 9.61
CA ARG A 334 -17.26 18.26 10.76
C ARG A 334 -15.84 17.73 10.61
N VAL A 335 -15.43 17.37 9.40
CA VAL A 335 -14.10 16.81 9.09
C VAL A 335 -13.30 17.86 8.31
N LEU A 336 -12.15 18.26 8.84
CA LEU A 336 -11.24 19.18 8.18
C LEU A 336 -9.80 18.66 8.24
N ASN A 337 -9.23 18.40 7.06
CA ASN A 337 -7.83 18.01 6.91
C ASN A 337 -7.04 19.13 6.22
N LEU A 338 -6.11 19.75 6.98
CA LEU A 338 -5.17 20.76 6.52
C LEU A 338 -3.70 20.28 6.58
N ALA A 339 -3.46 18.98 6.78
CA ALA A 339 -2.11 18.45 6.96
C ALA A 339 -1.17 18.73 5.77
N GLY A 340 0.09 19.04 6.01
CA GLY A 340 1.09 19.27 4.95
C GLY A 340 0.74 20.43 4.02
N ASN A 341 0.60 21.64 4.57
CA ASN A 341 0.27 22.85 3.79
C ASN A 341 1.19 24.04 4.10
N ASP A 342 2.31 23.80 4.76
CA ASP A 342 3.28 24.80 5.22
C ASP A 342 2.67 25.92 6.07
N MET A 343 1.61 25.62 6.82
CA MET A 343 0.93 26.57 7.70
C MET A 343 1.83 26.94 8.90
N TYR A 344 2.66 27.98 8.71
CA TYR A 344 3.51 28.57 9.75
C TYR A 344 2.75 28.84 11.06
N SER A 345 3.46 28.83 12.20
CA SER A 345 2.92 29.09 13.54
C SER A 345 1.89 30.25 13.59
N GLN A 346 2.21 31.40 12.99
CA GLN A 346 1.32 32.58 12.99
C GLN A 346 -0.02 32.32 12.29
N GLU A 347 -0.02 31.52 11.22
CA GLU A 347 -1.20 31.13 10.44
C GLU A 347 -1.99 30.04 11.17
N ALA A 348 -1.30 29.11 11.83
CA ALA A 348 -1.92 28.14 12.74
C ALA A 348 -2.60 28.82 13.94
N ALA A 349 -1.98 29.87 14.50
CA ALA A 349 -2.55 30.69 15.56
C ALA A 349 -3.76 31.48 15.07
N ALA A 350 -3.72 32.07 13.87
CA ALA A 350 -4.88 32.73 13.26
C ALA A 350 -6.05 31.76 13.05
N PHE A 351 -5.77 30.55 12.54
CA PHE A 351 -6.75 29.46 12.40
C PHE A 351 -7.37 29.06 13.74
N ALA A 352 -6.55 28.79 14.76
CA ALA A 352 -7.02 28.33 16.06
C ALA A 352 -7.83 29.41 16.81
N ASN A 353 -7.41 30.68 16.74
CA ASN A 353 -8.20 31.80 17.27
C ASN A 353 -9.57 31.90 16.60
N ALA A 354 -9.63 31.83 15.26
CA ALA A 354 -10.91 31.85 14.52
C ALA A 354 -11.81 30.64 14.85
N LEU A 355 -11.24 29.47 15.11
CA LEU A 355 -11.95 28.29 15.60
C LEU A 355 -12.51 28.48 17.04
N GLY A 356 -11.92 29.37 17.83
CA GLY A 356 -12.43 29.84 19.12
C GLY A 356 -13.56 30.89 19.03
N GLU A 357 -13.84 31.46 17.86
CA GLU A 357 -14.85 32.51 17.71
C GLU A 357 -16.30 32.00 17.68
N GLY A 358 -17.24 32.94 17.84
CA GLY A 358 -18.67 32.67 17.84
C GLY A 358 -19.23 32.44 16.44
N GLY A 359 -19.32 31.18 16.02
CA GLY A 359 -19.97 30.78 14.75
C GLY A 359 -19.11 29.93 13.81
N ALA A 360 -17.91 29.56 14.25
CA ALA A 360 -17.06 28.58 13.59
C ALA A 360 -17.74 27.20 13.44
N PRO A 361 -17.33 26.37 12.47
CA PRO A 361 -17.83 25.01 12.34
C PRO A 361 -17.45 24.15 13.56
N LEU A 362 -18.40 23.34 14.04
CA LEU A 362 -18.22 22.45 15.19
C LEU A 362 -17.49 21.17 14.72
N LEU A 363 -16.17 21.25 14.56
CA LEU A 363 -15.36 20.15 14.05
C LEU A 363 -15.38 18.91 14.97
N GLU A 364 -15.51 17.75 14.34
CA GLU A 364 -15.48 16.40 14.95
C GLU A 364 -14.15 15.68 14.62
N ASP A 365 -13.48 16.02 13.51
CA ASP A 365 -12.15 15.54 13.14
C ASP A 365 -11.33 16.71 12.59
N LEU A 366 -10.15 16.93 13.17
CA LEU A 366 -9.20 17.97 12.79
C LEU A 366 -7.80 17.37 12.64
N ASP A 367 -7.24 17.50 11.45
CA ASP A 367 -5.85 17.15 11.16
C ASP A 367 -5.06 18.38 10.74
N LEU A 368 -4.05 18.73 11.54
CA LEU A 368 -3.10 19.82 11.27
C LEU A 368 -1.67 19.30 11.08
N SER A 369 -1.44 17.99 10.97
CA SER A 369 -0.11 17.37 10.89
C SER A 369 0.80 17.98 9.82
N GLU A 370 2.12 17.91 9.95
CA GLU A 370 3.08 18.42 8.94
C GLU A 370 2.90 19.94 8.64
N ASN A 371 2.63 20.73 9.69
CA ASN A 371 2.52 22.20 9.67
C ASN A 371 3.24 22.81 10.90
N GLY A 372 3.06 24.10 11.18
CA GLY A 372 3.62 24.77 12.36
C GLY A 372 5.03 25.31 12.17
N GLN A 373 5.52 25.41 10.94
CA GLN A 373 6.83 25.94 10.58
C GLN A 373 7.09 27.28 11.30
N VAL A 374 8.25 27.43 11.93
CA VAL A 374 8.66 28.71 12.55
C VAL A 374 9.41 29.54 11.51
N ALA A 375 9.11 30.84 11.45
CA ALA A 375 9.78 31.75 10.54
C ALA A 375 11.21 32.06 11.04
N VAL A 376 12.20 31.94 10.16
CA VAL A 376 13.60 32.30 10.42
C VAL A 376 13.98 33.48 9.53
N GLY A 377 14.30 34.64 10.11
CA GLY A 377 14.64 35.85 9.36
C GLY A 377 15.91 35.73 8.53
N GLU A 378 16.18 36.71 7.65
CA GLU A 378 17.41 36.73 6.84
C GLU A 378 18.69 36.74 7.70
N ASP A 379 18.59 37.28 8.91
CA ASP A 379 19.67 37.32 9.92
C ASP A 379 19.83 36.00 10.72
N GLY A 380 18.92 35.04 10.56
CA GLY A 380 18.91 33.76 11.28
C GLY A 380 18.15 33.75 12.62
N GLU A 381 17.60 34.89 13.06
CA GLU A 381 16.75 34.97 14.26
C GLU A 381 15.31 34.50 13.98
N LEU A 382 14.58 34.05 15.03
CA LEU A 382 13.19 33.60 14.89
C LEU A 382 12.23 34.79 14.76
N GLU A 383 11.46 34.84 13.67
CA GLU A 383 10.54 35.95 13.36
C GLU A 383 9.12 35.72 13.92
N GLY A 384 8.91 36.23 15.12
CA GLY A 384 7.59 36.31 15.76
C GLY A 384 7.34 35.21 16.79
N GLU A 385 6.27 35.39 17.59
CA GLU A 385 5.94 34.49 18.70
C GLU A 385 5.39 33.15 18.18
N ALA A 386 5.99 32.04 18.64
CA ALA A 386 5.47 30.69 18.47
C ALA A 386 4.21 30.51 19.34
N GLY A 387 3.16 29.83 18.86
CA GLY A 387 1.87 29.87 19.55
C GLY A 387 0.65 29.28 18.85
N GLY A 388 0.81 28.56 17.73
CA GLY A 388 -0.31 27.89 17.05
C GLY A 388 -1.03 26.89 17.95
N ILE A 389 -0.27 26.12 18.73
CA ILE A 389 -0.83 25.13 19.67
C ILE A 389 -1.35 25.77 20.96
N GLN A 390 -0.78 26.90 21.41
CA GLN A 390 -1.36 27.64 22.55
C GLN A 390 -2.72 28.24 22.20
N ALA A 391 -2.87 28.85 21.02
CA ALA A 391 -4.16 29.34 20.55
C ALA A 391 -5.20 28.20 20.41
N LEU A 392 -4.77 26.98 20.07
CA LEU A 392 -5.63 25.80 20.07
C LEU A 392 -6.03 25.37 21.49
N ALA A 393 -5.10 25.41 22.46
CA ALA A 393 -5.40 25.17 23.87
C ALA A 393 -6.41 26.19 24.44
N ASP A 394 -6.31 27.45 24.04
CA ASP A 394 -7.25 28.51 24.42
C ASP A 394 -8.65 28.27 23.81
N ALA A 395 -8.71 27.84 22.54
CA ALA A 395 -9.97 27.47 21.87
C ALA A 395 -10.64 26.21 22.49
N VAL A 396 -9.85 25.24 22.98
CA VAL A 396 -10.33 24.12 23.79
C VAL A 396 -10.85 24.63 25.14
N SER A 397 -10.11 25.49 25.83
CA SER A 397 -10.47 26.06 27.13
C SER A 397 -11.80 26.83 27.08
N ALA A 398 -12.03 27.56 25.99
CA ALA A 398 -13.28 28.24 25.68
C ALA A 398 -14.48 27.31 25.41
N GLY A 399 -14.25 25.99 25.30
CA GLY A 399 -15.28 24.96 25.09
C GLY A 399 -15.87 24.92 23.68
N ARG A 400 -15.25 25.61 22.71
CA ARG A 400 -15.78 25.79 21.35
C ARG A 400 -15.63 24.54 20.48
N VAL A 401 -14.48 23.87 20.60
CA VAL A 401 -14.16 22.59 19.93
C VAL A 401 -14.65 21.38 20.72
N SER A 402 -15.74 21.50 21.49
CA SER A 402 -16.23 20.45 22.40
C SER A 402 -16.80 19.21 21.70
N HIS A 403 -17.02 19.28 20.39
CA HIS A 403 -17.44 18.17 19.54
C HIS A 403 -16.28 17.32 19.00
N LEU A 404 -15.03 17.70 19.27
CA LEU A 404 -13.86 17.09 18.66
C LEU A 404 -13.67 15.62 19.11
N THR A 405 -13.84 14.70 18.16
CA THR A 405 -13.66 13.25 18.34
C THR A 405 -12.26 12.80 17.96
N ARG A 406 -11.58 13.53 17.07
CA ARG A 406 -10.21 13.25 16.63
C ARG A 406 -9.40 14.53 16.48
N LEU A 407 -8.17 14.50 17.00
CA LEU A 407 -7.13 15.50 16.75
C LEU A 407 -5.85 14.79 16.30
N ARG A 408 -5.22 15.28 15.23
CA ARG A 408 -3.86 14.88 14.83
C ARG A 408 -2.93 16.09 14.74
N LEU A 409 -1.79 15.97 15.41
CA LEU A 409 -0.66 16.90 15.47
C LEU A 409 0.64 16.07 15.27
N ASN A 410 0.71 15.29 14.19
CA ASN A 410 1.92 14.53 13.86
C ASN A 410 2.91 15.42 13.09
N GLU A 411 4.19 15.41 13.44
CA GLU A 411 5.24 16.18 12.74
C GLU A 411 4.92 17.71 12.69
N PHE A 412 4.30 18.26 13.74
CA PHE A 412 3.95 19.68 13.80
C PHE A 412 5.11 20.48 14.43
N TYR A 413 5.69 21.43 13.70
CA TYR A 413 6.98 22.04 14.05
C TYR A 413 6.94 23.07 15.19
N ASP A 414 5.77 23.66 15.48
CA ASP A 414 5.50 24.50 16.66
C ASP A 414 4.75 23.68 17.72
N LEU A 415 5.44 22.74 18.37
CA LEU A 415 4.88 21.84 19.39
C LEU A 415 5.38 22.08 20.84
N PRO A 416 5.73 23.31 21.28
CA PRO A 416 6.46 23.51 22.54
C PRO A 416 5.72 22.97 23.76
N ASN A 417 6.49 22.46 24.73
CA ASN A 417 6.02 21.70 25.89
C ASN A 417 4.91 22.43 26.66
N ASP A 418 5.08 23.72 26.92
CA ASP A 418 4.09 24.55 27.62
C ASP A 418 2.75 24.65 26.86
N SER A 419 2.78 24.69 25.53
CA SER A 419 1.57 24.71 24.69
C SER A 419 0.88 23.35 24.68
N VAL A 420 1.63 22.26 24.59
CA VAL A 420 1.07 20.89 24.62
C VAL A 420 0.53 20.54 26.01
N ARG A 421 1.24 20.95 27.07
CA ARG A 421 0.78 20.90 28.48
C ARG A 421 -0.54 21.64 28.64
N SER A 422 -0.61 22.88 28.14
CA SER A 422 -1.83 23.71 28.23
C SER A 422 -2.99 23.11 27.42
N LEU A 423 -2.71 22.52 26.24
CA LEU A 423 -3.70 21.81 25.43
C LEU A 423 -4.30 20.61 26.18
N PHE A 424 -3.47 19.76 26.80
CA PHE A 424 -3.96 18.62 27.57
C PHE A 424 -4.66 19.03 28.87
N GLN A 425 -4.22 20.10 29.54
CA GLN A 425 -4.94 20.68 30.68
C GLN A 425 -6.33 21.20 30.26
N ALA A 426 -6.43 21.90 29.13
CA ALA A 426 -7.70 22.36 28.58
C ALA A 426 -8.66 21.20 28.24
N MET A 427 -8.14 20.04 27.82
CA MET A 427 -8.94 18.82 27.62
C MET A 427 -9.33 18.13 28.94
N ALA A 428 -8.43 18.11 29.95
CA ALA A 428 -8.68 17.57 31.28
C ALA A 428 -9.89 18.23 31.96
N ASP A 429 -10.06 19.54 31.73
CA ASP A 429 -11.16 20.42 32.15
C ASP A 429 -12.55 20.03 31.58
N GLY A 430 -12.68 18.85 30.97
CA GLY A 430 -13.91 18.24 30.47
C GLY A 430 -14.43 18.87 29.18
N LYS A 431 -13.60 19.64 28.48
CA LYS A 431 -14.01 20.42 27.30
C LYS A 431 -14.20 19.57 26.04
N THR A 432 -13.54 18.44 25.92
CA THR A 432 -13.58 17.53 24.75
C THR A 432 -14.15 16.14 25.09
N PRO A 433 -15.38 16.05 25.64
CA PRO A 433 -15.94 14.82 26.20
C PRO A 433 -16.31 13.74 25.16
N ASP A 434 -16.12 14.00 23.87
CA ASP A 434 -16.35 13.08 22.75
C ASP A 434 -15.05 12.59 22.07
N LEU A 435 -13.88 12.94 22.61
CA LEU A 435 -12.57 12.54 22.09
C LEU A 435 -12.38 11.01 22.08
N ARG A 436 -12.15 10.46 20.88
CA ARG A 436 -11.87 9.04 20.59
C ARG A 436 -10.44 8.79 20.11
N THR A 437 -9.81 9.76 19.49
CA THR A 437 -8.47 9.63 18.91
C THR A 437 -7.65 10.87 19.19
N ILE A 438 -6.44 10.68 19.73
CA ILE A 438 -5.43 11.73 19.76
C ILE A 438 -4.11 11.17 19.23
N GLU A 439 -3.49 11.91 18.31
CA GLU A 439 -2.21 11.57 17.71
C GLU A 439 -1.28 12.79 17.81
N VAL A 440 -0.18 12.67 18.54
CA VAL A 440 0.87 13.70 18.64
C VAL A 440 2.22 13.04 18.37
N ARG A 441 2.98 13.61 17.45
CA ARG A 441 4.39 13.26 17.23
C ARG A 441 5.24 14.52 17.15
N VAL A 442 6.28 14.57 17.97
CA VAL A 442 7.31 15.61 17.91
C VAL A 442 8.20 15.35 16.67
N PRO A 443 8.35 16.32 15.75
CA PRO A 443 9.24 16.18 14.60
C PRO A 443 10.72 16.16 15.01
N SER A 444 11.60 15.74 14.09
CA SER A 444 13.04 15.76 14.35
C SER A 444 13.62 17.18 14.34
N SER A 445 14.10 17.64 15.49
CA SER A 445 14.83 18.90 15.69
C SER A 445 16.30 18.65 16.09
N ASP A 446 17.16 19.65 15.85
CA ASP A 446 18.56 19.62 16.34
C ASP A 446 18.64 19.90 17.86
N ASP A 447 17.74 20.74 18.39
CA ASP A 447 17.57 20.98 19.82
C ASP A 447 16.47 20.07 20.39
N LEU A 448 16.77 19.34 21.47
CA LEU A 448 15.82 18.47 22.18
C LEU A 448 15.09 19.25 23.28
N GLU A 449 13.80 19.48 23.10
CA GLU A 449 12.93 20.06 24.14
C GLU A 449 12.42 18.98 25.12
N ARG A 450 12.26 19.33 26.40
CA ARG A 450 11.85 18.39 27.47
C ARG A 450 10.34 18.34 27.64
N TYR A 451 9.72 17.19 27.35
CA TYR A 451 8.26 17.03 27.24
C TYR A 451 7.53 16.60 28.53
N ASP A 452 8.25 16.47 29.64
CA ASP A 452 7.76 15.90 30.90
C ASP A 452 6.38 16.42 31.35
N GLU A 453 6.23 17.75 31.48
CA GLU A 453 5.01 18.33 32.05
C GLU A 453 3.78 18.13 31.17
N ALA A 454 3.97 17.95 29.86
CA ALA A 454 2.87 17.64 28.94
C ALA A 454 2.43 16.19 29.12
N VAL A 455 3.36 15.24 29.27
CA VAL A 455 3.03 13.83 29.51
C VAL A 455 2.40 13.63 30.89
N ASP A 456 2.84 14.34 31.93
CA ASP A 456 2.15 14.35 33.22
C ASP A 456 0.75 15.02 33.15
N ALA A 457 0.57 16.11 32.38
CA ALA A 457 -0.76 16.68 32.14
C ALA A 457 -1.70 15.71 31.41
N PHE A 458 -1.20 14.96 30.43
CA PHE A 458 -1.94 13.89 29.77
C PHE A 458 -2.28 12.75 30.75
N ALA A 459 -1.34 12.39 31.64
CA ALA A 459 -1.57 11.41 32.70
C ALA A 459 -2.66 11.87 33.68
N VAL A 460 -2.75 13.16 34.03
CA VAL A 460 -3.85 13.71 34.83
C VAL A 460 -5.19 13.62 34.09
N MET A 461 -5.26 14.08 32.83
CA MET A 461 -6.45 13.99 31.98
C MET A 461 -7.00 12.56 31.88
N VAL A 462 -6.12 11.57 31.74
CA VAL A 462 -6.49 10.14 31.76
C VAL A 462 -6.97 9.74 33.16
N ARG A 463 -6.22 10.06 34.23
CA ARG A 463 -6.50 9.62 35.61
C ARG A 463 -7.84 10.11 36.16
N GLU A 464 -8.24 11.33 35.80
CA GLU A 464 -9.54 11.91 36.17
C GLU A 464 -10.70 11.34 35.33
N GLY A 465 -10.36 10.72 34.20
CA GLY A 465 -11.31 10.07 33.31
C GLY A 465 -12.12 11.06 32.47
N SER A 466 -11.52 12.18 32.07
CA SER A 466 -12.13 13.13 31.13
C SER A 466 -12.19 12.56 29.70
N VAL A 467 -11.29 11.62 29.37
CA VAL A 467 -11.17 10.97 28.05
C VAL A 467 -11.67 9.51 28.01
N ARG A 468 -12.71 9.16 28.78
CA ARG A 468 -13.25 7.78 28.87
C ARG A 468 -13.64 7.12 27.54
N LYS A 469 -13.94 7.91 26.51
CA LYS A 469 -14.30 7.44 25.16
C LYS A 469 -13.09 7.24 24.24
N ILE A 470 -11.86 7.46 24.71
CA ILE A 470 -10.67 7.34 23.89
C ILE A 470 -10.46 5.89 23.46
N GLU A 471 -10.37 5.66 22.15
CA GLU A 471 -10.19 4.36 21.49
C GLU A 471 -8.77 4.21 20.94
N LYS A 472 -8.12 5.32 20.57
CA LYS A 472 -6.73 5.36 20.09
C LYS A 472 -5.93 6.47 20.76
N ILE A 473 -4.74 6.13 21.26
CA ILE A 473 -3.72 7.07 21.72
C ILE A 473 -2.44 6.80 20.93
N LEU A 474 -1.91 7.83 20.26
CA LEU A 474 -0.56 7.83 19.70
C LEU A 474 0.20 9.01 20.28
N LEU A 475 1.26 8.72 21.04
CA LEU A 475 2.19 9.71 21.58
C LEU A 475 3.62 9.28 21.20
N ASP A 476 4.27 10.07 20.35
CA ASP A 476 5.58 9.77 19.77
C ASP A 476 6.54 10.95 20.03
N PHE A 477 7.17 10.90 21.21
CA PHE A 477 8.11 11.89 21.75
C PHE A 477 9.56 11.44 21.55
N TYR A 478 9.87 10.73 20.46
CA TYR A 478 11.21 10.17 20.21
C TYR A 478 12.30 11.21 19.94
N TYR A 479 11.92 12.34 19.33
CA TYR A 479 12.79 13.48 19.08
C TYR A 479 12.60 14.59 20.11
N GLY A 480 11.90 14.29 21.21
CA GLY A 480 11.90 15.10 22.42
C GLY A 480 12.72 14.40 23.51
N ASP A 481 13.15 15.19 24.49
CA ASP A 481 13.65 14.67 25.76
C ASP A 481 12.43 14.32 26.64
N LEU A 482 12.28 13.05 27.02
CA LEU A 482 11.17 12.62 27.88
C LEU A 482 11.64 11.61 28.92
N ARG A 483 11.55 12.01 30.19
CA ARG A 483 11.99 11.19 31.32
C ARG A 483 11.04 10.05 31.65
N SER A 484 11.58 9.09 32.38
CA SER A 484 10.94 7.88 32.90
C SER A 484 9.71 8.16 33.77
N ALA A 485 9.71 9.23 34.57
CA ALA A 485 8.68 9.49 35.58
C ALA A 485 7.31 9.87 34.97
N PRO A 486 7.19 10.81 34.02
CA PRO A 486 5.94 11.07 33.28
C PRO A 486 5.41 9.86 32.51
N VAL A 487 6.32 9.16 31.79
CA VAL A 487 6.32 7.70 31.52
C VAL A 487 5.39 6.85 32.41
N SER A 488 5.89 6.74 33.63
CA SER A 488 5.39 5.94 34.74
C SER A 488 4.05 6.46 35.27
N SER A 489 3.89 7.78 35.37
CA SER A 489 2.63 8.47 35.72
C SER A 489 1.51 8.16 34.74
N LEU A 490 1.80 8.14 33.44
CA LEU A 490 0.85 7.84 32.37
C LEU A 490 0.43 6.38 32.40
N GLY A 491 1.38 5.45 32.54
CA GLY A 491 1.08 4.02 32.67
C GLY A 491 0.11 3.72 33.82
N ARG A 492 0.42 4.21 35.04
CA ARG A 492 -0.47 4.07 36.20
C ARG A 492 -1.82 4.79 36.00
N ALA A 493 -1.86 5.90 35.28
CA ALA A 493 -3.11 6.59 34.94
C ALA A 493 -4.00 5.77 33.98
N LEU A 494 -3.42 5.16 32.94
CA LEU A 494 -4.14 4.27 32.02
C LEU A 494 -4.72 3.06 32.77
N GLY A 495 -3.95 2.50 33.72
CA GLY A 495 -4.38 1.42 34.59
C GLY A 495 -5.53 1.75 35.55
N SER A 496 -5.83 3.03 35.80
CA SER A 496 -6.92 3.44 36.71
C SER A 496 -8.32 3.21 36.14
N GLY A 497 -8.45 2.87 34.85
CA GLY A 497 -9.72 2.73 34.15
C GLY A 497 -10.23 4.02 33.50
N GLY A 498 -9.48 5.13 33.63
CA GLY A 498 -9.84 6.42 33.02
C GLY A 498 -9.93 6.40 31.49
N ALA A 499 -9.19 5.49 30.84
CA ALA A 499 -9.22 5.22 29.40
C ALA A 499 -9.86 3.86 29.05
N SER A 500 -10.93 3.46 29.74
CA SER A 500 -11.56 2.12 29.60
C SER A 500 -12.01 1.70 28.19
N SER A 501 -12.16 2.64 27.25
CA SER A 501 -12.52 2.37 25.84
C SER A 501 -11.32 2.08 24.92
N LEU A 502 -10.09 2.19 25.43
CA LEU A 502 -8.86 2.16 24.63
C LEU A 502 -8.65 0.82 23.92
N ARG A 503 -8.35 0.89 22.63
CA ARG A 503 -8.15 -0.24 21.71
C ARG A 503 -6.73 -0.31 21.15
N GLU A 504 -6.18 0.86 20.80
CA GLU A 504 -4.83 1.02 20.25
C GLU A 504 -4.04 2.00 21.14
N LEU A 505 -2.95 1.53 21.74
CA LEU A 505 -1.99 2.35 22.49
C LEU A 505 -0.64 2.30 21.79
N LYS A 506 -0.23 3.42 21.20
CA LYS A 506 1.14 3.62 20.73
C LYS A 506 1.86 4.66 21.58
N LEU A 507 2.94 4.25 22.23
CA LEU A 507 3.83 5.12 22.99
C LEU A 507 5.27 4.94 22.49
N LYS A 508 5.91 6.03 22.12
CA LYS A 508 7.29 6.02 21.64
C LYS A 508 8.07 7.17 22.26
N TRP A 509 9.22 6.90 22.89
CA TRP A 509 10.01 7.91 23.59
C TRP A 509 11.51 7.59 23.59
N PHE A 510 12.31 8.66 23.76
CA PHE A 510 13.74 8.59 24.02
C PHE A 510 13.99 9.13 25.43
N CYS A 511 14.62 8.31 26.28
CA CYS A 511 14.93 8.67 27.66
C CYS A 511 16.38 9.19 27.76
N PRO A 512 16.60 10.36 28.39
CA PRO A 512 17.92 11.01 28.44
C PRO A 512 18.89 10.32 29.41
N TRP A 513 20.15 10.76 29.37
CA TRP A 513 21.25 10.28 30.23
C TRP A 513 21.22 10.88 31.65
N ASP A 514 20.42 11.92 31.91
CA ASP A 514 20.25 12.53 33.25
C ASP A 514 19.07 11.94 34.05
N ASP A 515 18.46 10.85 33.58
CA ASP A 515 17.38 10.15 34.28
C ASP A 515 17.94 9.21 35.38
N GLU A 516 17.48 9.37 36.62
CA GLU A 516 17.89 8.52 37.75
C GLU A 516 17.28 7.10 37.70
N ASN A 517 16.22 6.87 36.92
CA ASN A 517 15.49 5.60 36.84
C ASN A 517 14.94 5.34 35.42
N PRO A 518 15.79 5.20 34.39
CA PRO A 518 15.38 5.22 32.98
C PRO A 518 14.31 4.17 32.62
N ASP A 519 14.33 2.96 33.20
CA ASP A 519 13.31 1.94 32.95
C ASP A 519 12.03 2.07 33.81
N GLY A 520 12.00 3.01 34.76
CA GLY A 520 10.83 3.31 35.60
C GLY A 520 9.58 3.73 34.82
N GLY A 521 9.74 4.23 33.59
CA GLY A 521 8.63 4.48 32.66
C GLY A 521 7.94 3.18 32.21
N VAL A 522 8.72 2.12 32.00
CA VAL A 522 8.22 0.79 31.65
C VAL A 522 7.56 0.12 32.85
N VAL A 523 8.10 0.29 34.06
CA VAL A 523 7.47 -0.17 35.33
C VAL A 523 6.02 0.35 35.44
N GLY A 524 5.82 1.67 35.37
CA GLY A 524 4.47 2.25 35.50
C GLY A 524 3.51 1.82 34.38
N LEU A 525 4.02 1.54 33.16
CA LEU A 525 3.23 0.95 32.08
C LEU A 525 2.87 -0.52 32.36
N ALA A 526 3.77 -1.30 32.92
CA ALA A 526 3.54 -2.69 33.30
C ALA A 526 2.53 -2.80 34.45
N GLU A 527 2.68 -1.99 35.51
CA GLU A 527 1.66 -1.81 36.56
C GLU A 527 0.30 -1.45 35.96
N GLY A 528 0.28 -0.48 35.04
CA GLY A 528 -0.94 0.00 34.39
C GLY A 528 -1.67 -1.06 33.58
N LEU A 529 -0.95 -1.80 32.74
CA LEU A 529 -1.46 -2.95 31.98
C LEU A 529 -1.90 -4.08 32.92
N GLY A 530 -1.14 -4.34 33.99
CA GLY A 530 -1.46 -5.34 35.00
C GLY A 530 -2.69 -5.03 35.87
N GLY A 531 -3.01 -3.74 36.04
CA GLY A 531 -4.14 -3.26 36.85
C GLY A 531 -5.53 -3.48 36.23
N GLY A 532 -5.61 -3.82 34.94
CA GLY A 532 -6.88 -4.17 34.28
C GLY A 532 -7.76 -3.00 33.84
N GLY A 533 -7.30 -1.76 33.96
CA GLY A 533 -8.04 -0.55 33.55
C GLY A 533 -8.31 -0.42 32.04
N MET A 534 -7.67 -1.24 31.20
CA MET A 534 -7.76 -1.21 29.74
C MET A 534 -8.36 -2.53 29.17
N PRO A 535 -9.64 -2.85 29.43
CA PRO A 535 -10.25 -4.14 29.10
C PRO A 535 -10.51 -4.38 27.60
N LEU A 536 -10.33 -3.35 26.75
CA LEU A 536 -10.56 -3.40 25.30
C LEU A 536 -9.28 -3.23 24.48
N LEU A 537 -8.10 -3.17 25.11
CA LEU A 537 -6.83 -2.95 24.43
C LEU A 537 -6.47 -4.15 23.56
N GLU A 538 -6.60 -3.99 22.25
CA GLU A 538 -6.35 -5.03 21.24
C GLU A 538 -4.96 -4.86 20.61
N ASP A 539 -4.40 -3.66 20.63
CA ASP A 539 -3.13 -3.31 20.00
C ASP A 539 -2.25 -2.43 20.92
N LEU A 540 -0.99 -2.84 21.09
CA LEU A 540 0.01 -2.19 21.92
C LEU A 540 1.32 -2.05 21.14
N ASP A 541 1.77 -0.82 20.87
CA ASP A 541 2.97 -0.51 20.10
C ASP A 541 3.88 0.37 20.99
N LEU A 542 4.84 -0.27 21.67
CA LEU A 542 5.81 0.42 22.53
C LEU A 542 7.16 0.49 21.82
N ASP A 543 7.75 1.68 21.76
CA ASP A 543 9.08 1.91 21.19
C ASP A 543 9.91 2.73 22.20
N VAL A 544 10.96 2.11 22.71
CA VAL A 544 11.79 2.62 23.81
C VAL A 544 13.25 2.69 23.34
N SER A 545 13.90 3.83 23.58
CA SER A 545 15.35 3.99 23.44
C SER A 545 15.93 4.81 24.60
N PHE A 546 17.22 4.62 24.87
CA PHE A 546 17.98 5.27 25.93
C PHE A 546 19.19 6.01 25.34
N ALA A 547 19.67 7.05 26.02
CA ALA A 547 20.88 7.76 25.63
C ALA A 547 22.19 6.96 25.86
N ASP A 548 22.22 6.03 26.83
CA ASP A 548 23.42 5.29 27.24
C ASP A 548 23.45 3.84 26.73
N ASP A 549 24.60 3.43 26.17
CA ASP A 549 24.87 2.09 25.59
C ASP A 549 24.66 0.90 26.56
N ASP A 550 24.82 1.11 27.87
CA ASP A 550 24.62 0.07 28.89
C ASP A 550 23.12 -0.07 29.29
N GLY A 551 22.34 1.00 29.09
CA GLY A 551 20.90 1.02 28.89
C GLY A 551 19.96 0.44 29.96
N GLY A 552 19.41 1.32 30.80
CA GLY A 552 18.07 1.11 31.39
C GLY A 552 18.05 0.47 32.79
N GLY A 553 18.79 1.03 33.74
CA GLY A 553 18.64 0.74 35.18
C GLY A 553 18.93 -0.71 35.58
N GLU A 554 18.22 -1.22 36.59
CA GLU A 554 18.26 -2.66 36.93
C GLU A 554 17.43 -3.50 35.92
N GLY A 555 16.54 -2.85 35.17
CA GLY A 555 15.65 -3.45 34.17
C GLY A 555 14.34 -4.01 34.75
N GLU A 556 13.93 -3.58 35.95
CA GLU A 556 12.71 -4.01 36.64
C GLU A 556 11.47 -3.91 35.73
N GLY A 557 11.33 -2.81 34.99
CA GLY A 557 10.17 -2.60 34.10
C GLY A 557 10.06 -3.64 32.98
N GLY A 558 11.20 -4.15 32.51
CA GLY A 558 11.23 -5.25 31.55
C GLY A 558 10.67 -6.55 32.15
N ALA A 559 11.08 -6.90 33.38
CA ALA A 559 10.59 -8.10 34.06
C ALA A 559 9.07 -8.02 34.32
N GLU A 560 8.57 -6.88 34.79
CA GLU A 560 7.14 -6.68 35.03
C GLU A 560 6.32 -6.79 33.73
N LEU A 561 6.73 -6.09 32.66
CA LEU A 561 6.03 -6.15 31.37
C LEU A 561 6.01 -7.59 30.82
N GLY A 562 7.13 -8.31 30.96
CA GLY A 562 7.23 -9.71 30.57
C GLY A 562 6.29 -10.62 31.37
N GLU A 563 6.10 -10.36 32.67
CA GLU A 563 5.14 -11.10 33.48
C GLU A 563 3.69 -10.77 33.07
N VAL A 564 3.37 -9.48 32.91
CA VAL A 564 2.04 -8.99 32.48
C VAL A 564 1.60 -9.64 31.17
N LEU A 565 2.51 -9.69 30.19
CA LEU A 565 2.28 -10.32 28.88
C LEU A 565 2.16 -11.85 29.00
N SER A 566 3.11 -12.53 29.66
CA SER A 566 3.12 -14.01 29.73
C SER A 566 2.03 -14.63 30.62
N MET A 567 1.55 -13.87 31.61
CA MET A 567 0.39 -14.23 32.43
C MET A 567 -0.95 -13.87 31.76
N GLY A 568 -0.93 -13.11 30.65
CA GLY A 568 -2.13 -12.73 29.92
C GLY A 568 -3.07 -11.79 30.69
N LYS A 569 -2.52 -10.89 31.53
CA LYS A 569 -3.31 -9.97 32.37
C LYS A 569 -4.23 -9.05 31.54
N VAL A 570 -3.89 -8.81 30.27
CA VAL A 570 -4.72 -8.08 29.29
C VAL A 570 -5.21 -9.05 28.18
N PRO A 571 -6.34 -9.75 28.37
CA PRO A 571 -6.81 -10.80 27.44
C PRO A 571 -7.37 -10.28 26.11
N SER A 572 -7.59 -8.97 26.00
CA SER A 572 -8.01 -8.30 24.76
C SER A 572 -6.88 -8.21 23.72
N LEU A 573 -5.59 -8.28 24.12
CA LEU A 573 -4.46 -8.07 23.21
C LEU A 573 -4.43 -9.04 22.02
N ARG A 574 -4.09 -8.51 20.85
CA ARG A 574 -3.97 -9.20 19.55
C ARG A 574 -2.61 -8.91 18.94
N ARG A 575 -2.20 -7.64 18.86
CA ARG A 575 -0.84 -7.24 18.47
C ARG A 575 -0.12 -6.63 19.67
N VAL A 576 1.14 -7.01 19.83
CA VAL A 576 2.11 -6.35 20.70
C VAL A 576 3.36 -6.11 19.85
N ARG A 577 3.74 -4.86 19.63
CA ARG A 577 5.03 -4.50 19.03
C ARG A 577 5.91 -3.87 20.11
N LEU A 578 7.15 -4.35 20.18
CA LEU A 578 8.18 -3.82 21.06
C LEU A 578 9.40 -3.39 20.22
N GLY A 579 9.51 -2.09 19.95
CA GLY A 579 10.77 -1.43 19.66
C GLY A 579 11.58 -1.41 20.95
N TRP A 580 12.57 -2.28 21.06
CA TRP A 580 13.17 -2.63 22.35
C TRP A 580 14.70 -2.58 22.28
N PRO A 581 15.37 -1.86 23.19
CA PRO A 581 16.82 -1.77 23.21
C PRO A 581 17.41 -3.12 23.64
N ALA A 582 18.47 -3.56 22.98
CA ALA A 582 19.11 -4.85 23.25
C ALA A 582 20.03 -4.81 24.48
N THR A 583 19.55 -4.19 25.57
CA THR A 583 20.28 -3.88 26.81
C THR A 583 19.76 -4.74 27.98
N GLN A 584 20.07 -4.38 29.23
CA GLN A 584 19.56 -5.09 30.41
C GLN A 584 18.01 -5.20 30.42
N LEU A 585 17.30 -4.20 29.88
CA LEU A 585 15.84 -4.23 29.73
C LEU A 585 15.31 -5.39 28.85
N LEU A 586 16.10 -5.87 27.87
CA LEU A 586 15.77 -7.08 27.12
C LEU A 586 16.06 -8.35 27.94
N SER A 587 17.13 -8.37 28.74
CA SER A 587 17.46 -9.50 29.62
C SER A 587 16.33 -9.81 30.59
N THR A 588 15.77 -8.78 31.23
CA THR A 588 14.70 -8.88 32.23
C THR A 588 13.33 -9.14 31.60
N LEU A 589 13.02 -8.52 30.46
CA LEU A 589 11.85 -8.87 29.64
C LEU A 589 11.83 -10.38 29.33
N CYS A 590 12.98 -10.95 28.96
CA CYS A 590 13.10 -12.38 28.70
C CYS A 590 12.92 -13.27 29.95
N GLU A 591 13.13 -12.74 31.15
CA GLU A 591 12.87 -13.45 32.41
C GLU A 591 11.39 -13.37 32.80
N GLY A 592 10.79 -12.17 32.75
CA GLY A 592 9.35 -11.98 32.94
C GLY A 592 8.52 -12.83 31.98
N LEU A 593 8.87 -12.85 30.69
CA LEU A 593 8.21 -13.67 29.67
C LEU A 593 8.31 -15.18 29.94
N CYS A 594 9.26 -15.64 30.78
CA CYS A 594 9.37 -17.03 31.17
C CYS A 594 8.53 -17.42 32.40
N VAL A 595 8.06 -16.45 33.19
CA VAL A 595 7.26 -16.70 34.41
C VAL A 595 5.90 -17.30 34.06
N GLY A 596 5.13 -16.63 33.19
CA GLY A 596 3.75 -17.00 32.89
C GLY A 596 3.61 -18.30 32.09
N SER A 597 2.41 -18.89 32.10
CA SER A 597 2.16 -20.20 31.48
C SER A 597 2.17 -20.13 29.95
N SER A 598 1.40 -19.20 29.39
CA SER A 598 1.31 -18.85 27.97
C SER A 598 0.33 -17.67 27.81
N PRO A 599 0.61 -16.66 26.96
CA PRO A 599 -0.37 -15.63 26.64
C PRO A 599 -1.54 -16.18 25.83
N HIS A 600 -2.54 -15.31 25.57
CA HIS A 600 -3.71 -15.65 24.78
C HIS A 600 -3.33 -16.16 23.37
N PRO A 601 -3.89 -17.29 22.86
CA PRO A 601 -3.42 -17.93 21.62
C PRO A 601 -3.49 -17.08 20.34
N MET A 602 -4.34 -16.04 20.33
CA MET A 602 -4.46 -15.10 19.21
C MET A 602 -3.49 -13.91 19.30
N MET A 603 -2.78 -13.73 20.42
CA MET A 603 -1.78 -12.67 20.56
C MET A 603 -0.58 -12.92 19.64
N ARG A 604 -0.01 -11.86 19.07
CA ARG A 604 1.17 -11.87 18.23
C ARG A 604 2.17 -10.84 18.72
N LEU A 605 3.44 -11.20 18.67
CA LEU A 605 4.55 -10.33 19.07
C LEU A 605 5.40 -9.94 17.85
N GLU A 606 5.62 -8.65 17.66
CA GLU A 606 6.65 -8.11 16.78
C GLU A 606 7.80 -7.57 17.65
N MET A 607 8.98 -8.20 17.58
CA MET A 607 10.18 -7.68 18.23
C MET A 607 11.01 -6.90 17.23
N ASP A 608 11.36 -5.67 17.59
CA ASP A 608 12.17 -4.75 16.78
C ASP A 608 13.37 -4.32 17.64
N LEU A 609 14.45 -5.11 17.57
CA LEU A 609 15.57 -5.01 18.52
C LEU A 609 16.55 -3.91 18.12
N LYS A 610 16.52 -2.82 18.88
CA LYS A 610 17.35 -1.62 18.73
C LYS A 610 18.68 -1.75 19.46
N ASP A 611 19.56 -0.77 19.23
CA ASP A 611 20.70 -0.46 20.09
C ASP A 611 21.61 -1.68 20.32
N VAL A 612 21.91 -2.39 19.21
CA VAL A 612 22.65 -3.66 19.19
C VAL A 612 24.15 -3.43 19.23
N THR A 613 24.63 -3.02 20.40
CA THR A 613 26.04 -2.75 20.70
C THR A 613 26.80 -4.05 21.03
N SER A 614 28.11 -3.94 21.29
CA SER A 614 28.90 -5.07 21.82
C SER A 614 28.38 -5.66 23.12
N ASN A 615 27.66 -4.87 23.92
CA ASN A 615 27.24 -5.24 25.27
C ASN A 615 25.94 -6.07 25.22
N SER A 616 25.19 -5.98 24.13
CA SER A 616 23.95 -6.75 23.86
C SER A 616 24.13 -8.27 23.77
N ALA A 617 25.35 -8.80 23.86
CA ALA A 617 25.62 -10.24 23.80
C ALA A 617 24.92 -11.05 24.92
N ILE A 618 24.84 -10.51 26.15
CA ILE A 618 24.10 -11.15 27.24
C ILE A 618 22.58 -11.08 26.98
N PRO A 619 21.97 -9.90 26.74
CA PRO A 619 20.56 -9.77 26.37
C PRO A 619 20.10 -10.67 25.22
N LEU A 620 20.85 -10.73 24.12
CA LEU A 620 20.52 -11.59 22.98
C LEU A 620 20.61 -13.09 23.32
N SER A 621 21.53 -13.51 24.19
CA SER A 621 21.58 -14.88 24.71
C SER A 621 20.38 -15.18 25.64
N ARG A 622 19.92 -14.21 26.44
CA ARG A 622 18.67 -14.33 27.23
C ARG A 622 17.44 -14.48 26.33
N PHE A 623 17.35 -13.70 25.25
CA PHE A 623 16.26 -13.79 24.27
C PHE A 623 16.30 -15.12 23.50
N ALA A 624 17.47 -15.57 23.07
CA ALA A 624 17.67 -16.90 22.49
C ALA A 624 17.24 -18.02 23.46
N ARG A 625 17.51 -17.90 24.76
CA ARG A 625 17.04 -18.83 25.80
C ARG A 625 15.51 -18.82 25.93
N ALA A 626 14.88 -17.65 25.95
CA ALA A 626 13.42 -17.51 26.02
C ALA A 626 12.74 -18.14 24.78
N ILE A 627 13.26 -17.87 23.57
CA ILE A 627 12.82 -18.53 22.32
C ILE A 627 12.95 -20.05 22.44
N ARG A 628 14.13 -20.59 22.80
CA ARG A 628 14.38 -22.04 22.88
C ARG A 628 13.42 -22.79 23.83
N SER A 629 12.88 -22.09 24.83
CA SER A 629 11.92 -22.63 25.82
C SER A 629 10.47 -22.70 25.33
N GLY A 630 10.15 -22.12 24.17
CA GLY A 630 8.78 -22.04 23.63
C GLY A 630 7.91 -20.94 24.23
N ARG A 631 8.42 -20.22 25.25
CA ARG A 631 7.73 -19.09 25.92
C ARG A 631 7.48 -17.88 25.03
N VAL A 632 8.10 -17.79 23.86
CA VAL A 632 7.93 -16.71 22.87
C VAL A 632 7.35 -17.25 21.54
N SER A 633 6.66 -18.40 21.57
CA SER A 633 6.13 -19.12 20.38
C SER A 633 5.13 -18.35 19.50
N TYR A 634 4.65 -17.20 19.97
CA TYR A 634 3.74 -16.26 19.29
C TYR A 634 4.47 -15.10 18.57
N LEU A 635 5.81 -15.14 18.50
CA LEU A 635 6.62 -14.21 17.70
C LEU A 635 6.25 -14.31 16.22
N GLN A 636 5.68 -13.22 15.67
CA GLN A 636 5.27 -13.11 14.28
C GLN A 636 6.35 -12.48 13.40
N LYS A 637 7.13 -11.55 13.97
CA LYS A 637 8.16 -10.80 13.26
C LYS A 637 9.35 -10.50 14.16
N LEU A 638 10.55 -10.56 13.57
CA LEU A 638 11.80 -10.15 14.19
C LEU A 638 12.56 -9.23 13.23
N SER A 639 12.71 -7.96 13.60
CA SER A 639 13.60 -6.99 12.96
C SER A 639 14.65 -6.48 13.95
N SER A 640 15.79 -6.00 13.44
CA SER A 640 16.93 -5.52 14.24
C SER A 640 18.06 -5.03 13.33
N GLU A 641 18.84 -4.02 13.73
CA GLU A 641 19.97 -3.51 12.93
C GLU A 641 21.33 -3.99 13.46
N TRP A 642 22.08 -4.78 12.65
CA TRP A 642 23.28 -5.51 13.12
C TRP A 642 24.56 -5.00 12.45
N HIS A 643 25.29 -4.15 13.17
CA HIS A 643 26.39 -3.35 12.60
C HIS A 643 27.83 -3.86 12.83
N SER A 644 28.08 -4.88 13.66
CA SER A 644 29.45 -5.20 14.11
C SER A 644 29.86 -6.69 14.10
N THR A 645 31.17 -6.90 14.25
CA THR A 645 31.84 -8.22 14.26
C THR A 645 31.65 -8.98 15.57
N LEU A 646 31.51 -8.25 16.68
CA LEU A 646 31.44 -8.78 18.05
C LEU A 646 30.18 -9.61 18.30
N MET A 647 29.17 -9.46 17.43
CA MET A 647 27.86 -10.10 17.55
C MET A 647 27.77 -11.49 16.91
N GLN A 648 28.84 -12.03 16.32
CA GLN A 648 28.81 -13.32 15.61
C GLN A 648 28.26 -14.47 16.47
N ARG A 649 28.63 -14.54 17.75
CA ARG A 649 28.12 -15.54 18.69
C ARG A 649 26.65 -15.31 19.04
N SER A 650 26.24 -14.05 19.23
CA SER A 650 24.85 -13.67 19.48
C SER A 650 23.95 -14.06 18.30
N ALA A 651 24.46 -13.89 17.07
CA ALA A 651 23.84 -14.34 15.83
C ALA A 651 23.68 -15.86 15.78
N GLU A 652 24.75 -16.63 16.07
CA GLU A 652 24.68 -18.09 16.13
C GLU A 652 23.66 -18.57 17.18
N GLU A 653 23.70 -17.99 18.39
CA GLU A 653 22.79 -18.36 19.47
C GLU A 653 21.32 -18.03 19.14
N LEU A 654 21.03 -16.88 18.52
CA LEU A 654 19.68 -16.47 18.14
C LEU A 654 19.15 -17.23 16.92
N GLY A 655 19.95 -17.37 15.86
CA GLY A 655 19.58 -18.14 14.66
C GLY A 655 19.24 -19.59 15.01
N GLY A 656 20.10 -20.24 15.81
CA GLY A 656 19.87 -21.60 16.30
C GLY A 656 18.73 -21.72 17.32
N ALA A 657 18.27 -20.61 17.92
CA ALA A 657 17.10 -20.60 18.80
C ALA A 657 15.79 -20.69 18.00
N LEU A 658 15.66 -19.93 16.90
CA LEU A 658 14.44 -19.86 16.09
C LEU A 658 14.02 -21.24 15.52
N THR A 659 14.99 -22.09 15.17
CA THR A 659 14.76 -23.48 14.73
C THR A 659 15.07 -24.53 15.80
N HIS A 660 15.11 -24.16 17.08
CA HIS A 660 15.20 -25.12 18.18
C HIS A 660 13.92 -25.96 18.28
N SER A 661 14.05 -27.23 18.70
CA SER A 661 12.90 -28.15 18.81
C SER A 661 11.83 -27.67 19.80
N GLY A 662 12.23 -26.99 20.87
CA GLY A 662 11.32 -26.40 21.86
C GLY A 662 10.72 -25.04 21.47
N ALA A 663 11.19 -24.39 20.40
CA ALA A 663 10.85 -22.99 20.15
C ALA A 663 9.42 -22.76 19.63
N GLY A 664 8.89 -23.70 18.84
CA GLY A 664 7.49 -23.64 18.39
C GLY A 664 7.15 -22.41 17.54
N MET A 665 8.10 -21.87 16.75
CA MET A 665 7.96 -20.71 15.85
C MET A 665 6.99 -20.95 14.66
N ALA A 666 5.76 -21.39 14.94
CA ALA A 666 4.76 -21.72 13.94
C ALA A 666 4.16 -20.49 13.25
N VAL A 667 4.10 -19.35 13.96
CA VAL A 667 3.51 -18.10 13.47
C VAL A 667 4.54 -17.05 13.03
N LEU A 668 5.83 -17.38 13.00
CA LEU A 668 6.88 -16.47 12.51
C LEU A 668 6.77 -16.30 10.99
N GLU A 669 6.55 -15.08 10.53
CA GLU A 669 6.26 -14.73 9.13
C GLU A 669 7.37 -13.92 8.46
N GLU A 670 8.04 -13.04 9.21
CA GLU A 670 9.15 -12.21 8.73
C GLU A 670 10.38 -12.27 9.65
N ILE A 671 11.56 -12.42 9.04
CA ILE A 671 12.85 -12.06 9.63
C ILE A 671 13.42 -10.92 8.79
N CYS A 672 13.66 -9.77 9.41
CA CYS A 672 14.06 -8.52 8.77
C CYS A 672 15.27 -7.91 9.49
N ILE A 673 16.39 -8.65 9.48
CA ILE A 673 17.66 -8.24 10.10
C ILE A 673 18.65 -7.86 8.98
N PRO A 674 18.91 -6.57 8.71
CA PRO A 674 20.09 -6.14 7.96
C PRO A 674 21.38 -6.45 8.74
N PHE A 675 22.34 -7.11 8.09
CA PHE A 675 23.68 -7.36 8.61
C PHE A 675 24.69 -6.51 7.82
N SER A 676 25.55 -5.74 8.51
CA SER A 676 26.70 -5.07 7.88
C SER A 676 27.88 -6.04 7.66
N HIS A 677 27.98 -7.08 8.49
CA HIS A 677 29.16 -7.93 8.63
C HIS A 677 28.86 -9.39 8.30
N GLN A 678 29.40 -9.84 7.18
CA GLN A 678 29.12 -11.14 6.56
C GLN A 678 29.38 -12.36 7.49
N PRO A 679 30.48 -12.48 8.26
CA PRO A 679 30.63 -13.57 9.22
C PRO A 679 29.55 -13.63 10.31
N THR A 680 28.95 -12.50 10.68
CA THR A 680 27.84 -12.41 11.64
C THR A 680 26.55 -12.96 11.01
N GLU A 681 26.28 -12.58 9.76
CA GLU A 681 25.19 -13.11 8.92
C GLU A 681 25.32 -14.63 8.69
N GLU A 682 26.53 -15.08 8.30
CA GLU A 682 26.85 -16.49 8.04
C GLU A 682 26.62 -17.35 9.29
N ALA A 683 27.03 -16.88 10.48
CA ALA A 683 26.79 -17.58 11.74
C ALA A 683 25.29 -17.68 12.09
N PHE A 684 24.51 -16.61 11.86
CA PHE A 684 23.05 -16.63 12.07
C PHE A 684 22.38 -17.69 11.18
N PHE A 685 22.66 -17.67 9.87
CA PHE A 685 22.01 -18.56 8.92
C PHE A 685 22.52 -20.01 8.97
N GLU A 686 23.78 -20.24 9.32
CA GLU A 686 24.28 -21.57 9.57
C GLU A 686 23.59 -22.19 10.80
N ALA A 687 23.48 -21.46 11.91
CA ALA A 687 22.74 -21.93 13.09
C ALA A 687 21.25 -22.18 12.79
N LEU A 688 20.61 -21.25 12.06
CA LEU A 688 19.21 -21.35 11.66
C LEU A 688 18.93 -22.62 10.85
N HIS A 689 19.81 -23.01 9.92
CA HIS A 689 19.62 -24.25 9.16
C HIS A 689 20.08 -25.51 9.90
N ARG A 690 20.94 -25.39 10.92
CA ARG A 690 21.40 -26.53 11.74
C ARG A 690 20.30 -27.01 12.69
N GLY A 691 19.47 -26.11 13.23
CA GLY A 691 18.35 -26.46 14.12
C GLY A 691 17.31 -27.41 13.48
N PRO A 692 16.68 -28.31 14.26
CA PRO A 692 15.76 -29.34 13.74
C PRO A 692 14.34 -28.84 13.44
N GLY A 693 13.98 -27.63 13.88
CA GLY A 693 12.64 -27.05 13.75
C GLY A 693 12.28 -26.62 12.32
N ARG A 694 11.03 -26.18 12.16
CA ARG A 694 10.49 -25.60 10.92
C ARG A 694 9.82 -24.26 11.23
N LEU A 695 9.85 -23.36 10.26
CA LEU A 695 9.22 -22.04 10.27
C LEU A 695 8.11 -22.03 9.22
N PRO A 696 6.95 -22.68 9.48
CA PRO A 696 5.97 -23.01 8.46
C PRO A 696 5.27 -21.78 7.86
N SER A 697 5.20 -20.66 8.59
CA SER A 697 4.56 -19.42 8.13
C SER A 697 5.53 -18.40 7.54
N LEU A 698 6.85 -18.68 7.56
CA LEU A 698 7.88 -17.72 7.16
C LEU A 698 7.77 -17.42 5.66
N ARG A 699 7.47 -16.16 5.33
CA ARG A 699 7.28 -15.64 3.97
C ARG A 699 8.48 -14.86 3.45
N LYS A 700 9.24 -14.24 4.34
CA LYS A 700 10.30 -13.28 4.01
C LYS A 700 11.54 -13.46 4.89
N LEU A 701 12.69 -13.40 4.23
CA LEU A 701 14.03 -13.39 4.81
C LEU A 701 14.70 -12.03 4.51
N PRO A 702 15.76 -11.65 5.25
CA PRO A 702 16.56 -10.49 4.88
C PRO A 702 17.35 -10.75 3.58
N VAL A 703 18.09 -9.73 3.12
CA VAL A 703 19.03 -9.88 2.01
C VAL A 703 20.16 -10.83 2.45
N LEU A 704 20.41 -11.89 1.65
CA LEU A 704 21.48 -12.85 1.91
C LEU A 704 22.70 -12.57 1.03
N ASP A 705 23.86 -12.23 1.61
CA ASP A 705 25.15 -12.05 0.93
C ASP A 705 26.08 -13.27 1.14
N GLY A 706 27.22 -13.28 0.46
CA GLY A 706 28.34 -14.17 0.80
C GLY A 706 27.99 -15.65 0.79
N GLN A 707 28.41 -16.37 1.83
CA GLN A 707 28.06 -17.78 2.00
C GLN A 707 26.75 -17.95 2.81
N ALA A 708 26.19 -16.89 3.39
CA ALA A 708 24.86 -16.93 4.01
C ALA A 708 23.78 -17.22 2.96
N ALA A 709 23.95 -16.70 1.73
CA ALA A 709 23.17 -17.12 0.57
C ALA A 709 23.18 -18.66 0.35
N SER A 710 24.29 -19.36 0.63
CA SER A 710 24.36 -20.83 0.51
C SER A 710 23.56 -21.57 1.59
N CYS A 711 23.37 -20.96 2.77
CA CYS A 711 22.57 -21.48 3.89
C CYS A 711 21.07 -21.54 3.58
N LEU A 712 20.59 -20.79 2.58
CA LEU A 712 19.23 -20.95 2.02
C LEU A 712 19.01 -22.37 1.47
N SER A 713 20.07 -23.02 0.98
CA SER A 713 19.97 -24.33 0.34
C SER A 713 19.49 -25.46 1.25
N PRO A 714 20.11 -25.70 2.44
CA PRO A 714 19.57 -26.67 3.39
C PRO A 714 18.18 -26.29 3.91
N LEU A 715 17.90 -25.00 4.18
CA LEU A 715 16.58 -24.54 4.65
C LEU A 715 15.44 -24.95 3.70
N ILE A 716 15.61 -24.69 2.40
CA ILE A 716 14.64 -25.08 1.37
C ILE A 716 14.63 -26.61 1.20
N LYS A 717 15.79 -27.27 1.02
CA LYS A 717 15.86 -28.72 0.75
C LYS A 717 15.27 -29.58 1.87
N ARG A 718 15.37 -29.14 3.13
CA ARG A 718 14.78 -29.81 4.32
C ARG A 718 13.30 -29.50 4.53
N GLY A 719 12.70 -28.61 3.73
CA GLY A 719 11.33 -28.14 3.91
C GLY A 719 11.13 -27.37 5.23
N GLN A 720 12.15 -26.63 5.69
CA GLN A 720 12.08 -25.86 6.93
C GLN A 720 11.33 -24.54 6.76
N VAL A 721 11.34 -23.97 5.55
CA VAL A 721 10.70 -22.68 5.20
C VAL A 721 9.67 -22.85 4.06
N PRO A 722 8.64 -23.70 4.21
CA PRO A 722 7.78 -24.12 3.10
C PRO A 722 6.88 -23.02 2.52
N SER A 723 6.66 -21.92 3.25
CA SER A 723 5.84 -20.77 2.80
C SER A 723 6.66 -19.59 2.27
N LEU A 724 7.98 -19.75 2.12
CA LEU A 724 8.89 -18.68 1.70
C LEU A 724 8.46 -18.13 0.33
N SER A 725 8.07 -16.86 0.30
CA SER A 725 7.53 -16.17 -0.88
C SER A 725 8.46 -15.11 -1.45
N GLU A 726 9.30 -14.50 -0.63
CA GLU A 726 10.27 -13.48 -1.04
C GLU A 726 11.70 -13.84 -0.64
N VAL A 727 12.63 -13.69 -1.58
CA VAL A 727 14.08 -13.90 -1.38
C VAL A 727 14.85 -12.80 -2.11
N LYS A 728 15.88 -12.25 -1.43
CA LYS A 728 16.86 -11.32 -2.00
C LYS A 728 18.27 -11.89 -1.80
N LEU A 729 19.06 -12.01 -2.87
CA LEU A 729 20.38 -12.65 -2.87
C LEU A 729 21.45 -11.71 -3.44
N LYS A 730 22.55 -11.53 -2.71
CA LYS A 730 23.80 -10.95 -3.22
C LYS A 730 24.81 -12.08 -3.42
N LEU A 731 25.03 -12.46 -4.68
CA LEU A 731 25.88 -13.60 -5.07
C LEU A 731 27.29 -13.19 -5.52
N SER A 732 27.65 -11.92 -5.25
CA SER A 732 28.96 -11.32 -5.54
C SER A 732 30.10 -12.13 -4.90
N LYS A 733 30.00 -12.41 -3.60
CA LYS A 733 31.01 -13.08 -2.78
C LYS A 733 30.83 -14.60 -2.68
N THR A 734 29.62 -15.12 -2.94
CA THR A 734 29.33 -16.57 -2.92
C THR A 734 30.21 -17.34 -3.90
N ASN A 735 30.72 -18.52 -3.53
CA ASN A 735 31.49 -19.36 -4.45
C ASN A 735 30.59 -20.19 -5.39
N VAL A 736 31.16 -20.78 -6.45
CA VAL A 736 30.39 -21.52 -7.47
C VAL A 736 29.64 -22.74 -6.87
N GLN A 737 30.22 -23.41 -5.87
CA GLN A 737 29.56 -24.55 -5.19
C GLN A 737 28.37 -24.09 -4.35
N GLY A 738 28.47 -22.95 -3.67
CA GLY A 738 27.37 -22.32 -2.94
C GLY A 738 26.23 -21.92 -3.88
N ILE A 739 26.54 -21.31 -5.02
CA ILE A 739 25.53 -20.96 -6.04
C ILE A 739 24.90 -22.22 -6.67
N GLN A 740 25.68 -23.28 -6.91
CA GLN A 740 25.15 -24.57 -7.35
C GLN A 740 24.20 -25.18 -6.30
N ALA A 741 24.54 -25.08 -5.01
CA ALA A 741 23.67 -25.53 -3.94
C ALA A 741 22.35 -24.75 -3.94
N VAL A 742 22.41 -23.41 -3.99
CA VAL A 742 21.25 -22.51 -4.08
C VAL A 742 20.37 -22.82 -5.29
N ALA A 743 20.97 -22.94 -6.48
CA ALA A 743 20.23 -23.26 -7.71
C ALA A 743 19.49 -24.60 -7.59
N MET A 744 20.17 -25.64 -7.08
CA MET A 744 19.57 -26.95 -6.85
C MET A 744 18.49 -26.98 -5.75
N SER A 745 18.44 -25.98 -4.85
CA SER A 745 17.32 -25.81 -3.90
C SER A 745 16.15 -25.04 -4.50
N LEU A 746 16.42 -23.96 -5.23
CA LEU A 746 15.40 -23.16 -5.93
C LEU A 746 14.69 -23.98 -7.01
N GLY A 747 15.39 -24.92 -7.65
CA GLY A 747 14.79 -25.87 -8.57
C GLY A 747 13.96 -26.99 -7.91
N SER A 748 13.88 -27.07 -6.58
CA SER A 748 13.15 -28.14 -5.86
C SER A 748 11.70 -27.77 -5.50
N PRO A 749 10.78 -28.75 -5.33
CA PRO A 749 9.37 -28.47 -5.04
C PRO A 749 9.12 -27.61 -3.78
N HIS A 750 10.04 -27.61 -2.81
CA HIS A 750 9.96 -26.77 -1.62
C HIS A 750 10.08 -25.27 -1.91
N ALA A 751 10.56 -24.88 -3.10
CA ALA A 751 10.64 -23.49 -3.55
C ALA A 751 9.35 -22.99 -4.23
N ALA A 752 8.33 -23.83 -4.43
CA ALA A 752 7.09 -23.48 -5.15
C ALA A 752 6.22 -22.41 -4.46
N SER A 753 6.56 -22.00 -3.23
CA SER A 753 5.96 -20.87 -2.53
C SER A 753 6.51 -19.51 -2.95
N LEU A 754 7.64 -19.47 -3.67
CA LEU A 754 8.26 -18.22 -4.14
C LEU A 754 7.35 -17.45 -5.10
N ARG A 755 7.33 -16.13 -4.93
CA ARG A 755 6.60 -15.14 -5.72
C ARG A 755 7.52 -14.02 -6.20
N LYS A 756 8.52 -13.66 -5.40
CA LYS A 756 9.47 -12.60 -5.68
C LYS A 756 10.91 -13.05 -5.44
N MET A 757 11.78 -12.80 -6.40
CA MET A 757 13.21 -13.11 -6.32
C MET A 757 14.02 -11.93 -6.87
N GLU A 758 14.93 -11.40 -6.05
CA GLU A 758 15.90 -10.38 -6.46
C GLU A 758 17.33 -10.94 -6.32
N VAL A 759 18.17 -10.83 -7.35
CA VAL A 759 19.52 -11.44 -7.36
C VAL A 759 20.55 -10.48 -7.97
N GLN A 760 21.59 -10.14 -7.20
CA GLN A 760 22.67 -9.20 -7.56
C GLN A 760 24.03 -9.91 -7.66
N PHE A 761 24.81 -9.63 -8.70
CA PHE A 761 26.06 -10.34 -9.04
C PHE A 761 27.33 -9.45 -9.07
N GLY A 762 27.61 -8.75 -7.97
CA GLY A 762 28.84 -7.92 -7.85
C GLY A 762 28.65 -6.52 -8.41
N GLU A 763 29.76 -5.86 -8.78
CA GLU A 763 29.79 -4.49 -9.31
C GLU A 763 30.72 -4.41 -10.54
N PHE A 764 30.41 -3.55 -11.51
CA PHE A 764 31.21 -3.41 -12.73
C PHE A 764 32.48 -2.57 -12.58
N ALA A 765 32.64 -1.82 -11.48
CA ALA A 765 33.73 -0.85 -11.34
C ALA A 765 35.13 -1.49 -11.29
N HIS A 766 35.23 -2.76 -10.87
CA HIS A 766 36.47 -3.50 -10.73
C HIS A 766 36.36 -4.86 -11.43
N SER A 767 37.22 -5.10 -12.43
CA SER A 767 37.05 -6.17 -13.43
C SER A 767 37.20 -7.61 -12.91
N ASP A 768 37.74 -7.79 -11.71
CA ASP A 768 38.37 -9.04 -11.31
C ASP A 768 37.46 -9.85 -10.35
N THR A 769 36.24 -10.16 -10.79
CA THR A 769 35.38 -11.18 -10.16
C THR A 769 35.53 -12.53 -10.89
N PRO A 770 36.53 -13.37 -10.55
CA PRO A 770 36.79 -14.60 -11.28
C PRO A 770 35.58 -15.54 -11.27
N ASN A 771 35.31 -16.14 -12.44
CA ASN A 771 34.19 -17.03 -12.70
C ASN A 771 32.79 -16.39 -12.68
N LEU A 772 32.64 -15.05 -12.79
CA LEU A 772 31.32 -14.38 -12.80
C LEU A 772 30.31 -15.00 -13.80
N ALA A 773 30.74 -15.27 -15.05
CA ALA A 773 29.91 -15.94 -16.04
C ALA A 773 29.50 -17.36 -15.60
N THR A 774 30.44 -18.14 -15.03
CA THR A 774 30.17 -19.48 -14.48
C THR A 774 29.19 -19.43 -13.30
N LYS A 775 29.34 -18.45 -12.39
CA LYS A 775 28.40 -18.19 -11.27
C LYS A 775 26.99 -17.96 -11.82
N PHE A 776 26.86 -17.06 -12.79
CA PHE A 776 25.58 -16.71 -13.40
C PHE A 776 24.93 -17.89 -14.14
N THR A 777 25.68 -18.59 -14.99
CA THR A 777 25.19 -19.79 -15.69
C THR A 777 24.76 -20.88 -14.70
N THR A 778 25.51 -21.07 -13.61
CA THR A 778 25.15 -22.03 -12.53
C THR A 778 23.84 -21.64 -11.84
N PHE A 779 23.60 -20.35 -11.60
CA PHE A 779 22.32 -19.87 -11.07
C PHE A 779 21.16 -20.10 -12.05
N CYS A 780 21.34 -19.82 -13.34
CA CYS A 780 20.26 -19.93 -14.34
C CYS A 780 19.68 -21.35 -14.47
N VAL A 781 20.41 -22.40 -14.04
CA VAL A 781 19.90 -23.77 -13.93
C VAL A 781 18.64 -23.86 -13.04
N SER A 782 18.48 -23.01 -12.02
CA SER A 782 17.25 -23.00 -11.22
C SER A 782 16.05 -22.39 -11.94
N LEU A 783 16.28 -21.43 -12.84
CA LEU A 783 15.22 -20.81 -13.62
C LEU A 783 14.60 -21.83 -14.57
N ALA A 784 15.39 -22.77 -15.11
CA ALA A 784 14.94 -23.87 -15.97
C ALA A 784 14.10 -24.96 -15.26
N SER A 785 13.60 -24.73 -14.04
CA SER A 785 12.80 -25.69 -13.27
C SER A 785 11.35 -25.24 -13.09
N ASP A 786 10.41 -26.14 -13.43
CA ASP A 786 8.96 -26.01 -13.23
C ASP A 786 8.57 -25.64 -11.78
N SER A 787 9.45 -25.90 -10.80
CA SER A 787 9.26 -25.50 -9.40
C SER A 787 9.05 -23.99 -9.22
N LEU A 788 9.58 -23.15 -10.11
CA LEU A 788 9.44 -21.69 -10.06
C LEU A 788 8.23 -21.15 -10.87
N SER A 789 7.36 -22.01 -11.39
CA SER A 789 6.17 -21.63 -12.20
C SER A 789 5.16 -20.66 -11.55
N LYS A 790 5.25 -20.45 -10.22
CA LYS A 790 4.44 -19.46 -9.47
C LYS A 790 5.17 -18.13 -9.19
N LEU A 791 6.42 -17.98 -9.60
CA LEU A 791 7.17 -16.73 -9.51
C LEU A 791 6.46 -15.64 -10.32
N ARG A 792 6.33 -14.44 -9.76
CA ARG A 792 5.70 -13.26 -10.37
C ARG A 792 6.74 -12.19 -10.73
N THR A 793 7.71 -11.98 -9.85
CA THR A 793 8.73 -10.94 -10.00
C THR A 793 10.12 -11.56 -9.96
N LEU A 794 10.91 -11.29 -10.99
CA LEU A 794 12.32 -11.64 -11.09
C LEU A 794 13.13 -10.37 -11.37
N SER A 795 14.05 -10.03 -10.45
CA SER A 795 15.05 -8.98 -10.65
C SER A 795 16.44 -9.60 -10.72
N VAL A 796 17.20 -9.30 -11.76
CA VAL A 796 18.59 -9.75 -11.96
C VAL A 796 19.47 -8.54 -12.21
N GLU A 797 20.52 -8.40 -11.42
CA GLU A 797 21.41 -7.24 -11.41
C GLU A 797 22.89 -7.63 -11.59
N ASN A 798 23.62 -6.81 -12.37
CA ASN A 798 25.08 -6.85 -12.57
C ASN A 798 25.62 -8.15 -13.20
N VAL A 799 25.08 -8.57 -14.34
CA VAL A 799 25.49 -9.82 -15.03
C VAL A 799 26.10 -9.58 -16.42
N PRO A 800 27.13 -10.36 -16.82
CA PRO A 800 28.00 -10.02 -17.95
C PRO A 800 27.46 -10.39 -19.35
N GLY A 801 26.28 -10.99 -19.46
CA GLY A 801 25.65 -11.37 -20.73
C GLY A 801 24.36 -12.17 -20.54
N VAL A 802 23.52 -12.27 -21.57
CA VAL A 802 22.11 -12.70 -21.42
C VAL A 802 21.82 -14.17 -21.78
N LEU A 803 22.70 -14.85 -22.54
CA LEU A 803 22.46 -16.20 -23.10
C LEU A 803 21.97 -17.25 -22.08
N SER A 804 22.62 -17.31 -20.91
CA SER A 804 22.25 -18.27 -19.85
C SER A 804 20.89 -17.96 -19.22
N LEU A 805 20.52 -16.68 -19.14
CA LEU A 805 19.21 -16.25 -18.67
C LEU A 805 18.12 -16.68 -19.65
N CYS A 806 18.33 -16.44 -20.95
CA CYS A 806 17.40 -16.84 -22.00
C CYS A 806 17.10 -18.35 -21.95
N ALA A 807 18.14 -19.18 -21.87
CA ALA A 807 17.96 -20.64 -21.74
C ALA A 807 17.21 -21.04 -20.46
N GLY A 808 17.42 -20.32 -19.34
CA GLY A 808 16.67 -20.53 -18.10
C GLY A 808 15.19 -20.13 -18.22
N LEU A 809 14.92 -18.95 -18.78
CA LEU A 809 13.58 -18.40 -19.00
C LEU A 809 12.76 -19.21 -20.01
N GLU A 810 13.40 -19.81 -21.03
CA GLU A 810 12.75 -20.64 -22.07
C GLU A 810 12.34 -22.02 -21.53
N ASN A 811 13.17 -22.65 -20.69
CA ASN A 811 12.89 -23.99 -20.17
C ASN A 811 12.03 -23.98 -18.88
N GLY A 812 12.01 -22.85 -18.16
CA GLY A 812 11.47 -22.75 -16.79
C GLY A 812 9.96 -22.76 -16.60
N LYS A 813 9.18 -22.69 -17.68
CA LYS A 813 7.69 -22.57 -17.65
C LYS A 813 7.19 -21.51 -16.65
N LEU A 814 7.84 -20.34 -16.64
CA LEU A 814 7.58 -19.21 -15.70
C LEU A 814 6.27 -18.46 -16.02
N SER A 815 5.19 -19.21 -16.23
CA SER A 815 3.85 -18.78 -16.68
C SER A 815 3.11 -17.81 -15.73
N SER A 816 3.68 -17.51 -14.57
CA SER A 816 3.18 -16.53 -13.62
C SER A 816 3.97 -15.22 -13.57
N LEU A 817 5.09 -15.12 -14.28
CA LEU A 817 5.96 -13.96 -14.28
C LEU A 817 5.25 -12.75 -14.89
N SER A 818 5.02 -11.72 -14.08
CA SER A 818 4.46 -10.42 -14.47
C SER A 818 5.54 -9.36 -14.63
N ASP A 819 6.61 -9.44 -13.82
CA ASP A 819 7.64 -8.42 -13.71
C ASP A 819 9.03 -9.03 -13.92
N LEU A 820 9.68 -8.64 -15.03
CA LEU A 820 11.09 -8.94 -15.29
C LEU A 820 11.88 -7.63 -15.24
N THR A 821 12.86 -7.58 -14.34
CA THR A 821 13.77 -6.43 -14.19
C THR A 821 15.20 -6.89 -14.38
N LEU A 822 15.85 -6.36 -15.42
CA LEU A 822 17.27 -6.50 -15.69
C LEU A 822 17.92 -5.15 -15.40
N ILE A 823 18.91 -5.14 -14.50
CA ILE A 823 19.65 -3.94 -14.12
C ILE A 823 21.13 -4.20 -14.43
N SER A 824 21.73 -3.32 -15.23
CA SER A 824 23.14 -3.42 -15.62
C SER A 824 23.49 -4.81 -16.18
N VAL A 825 22.67 -5.30 -17.12
CA VAL A 825 22.94 -6.54 -17.87
C VAL A 825 23.54 -6.13 -19.20
N ARG A 826 24.73 -6.61 -19.55
CA ARG A 826 25.31 -6.28 -20.88
C ARG A 826 24.46 -6.92 -21.97
N LEU A 827 23.68 -6.10 -22.68
CA LEU A 827 22.92 -6.52 -23.86
C LEU A 827 23.64 -6.12 -25.15
N GLU A 828 24.18 -4.90 -25.24
CA GLU A 828 24.94 -4.41 -26.40
C GLU A 828 24.26 -4.79 -27.74
N THR A 829 24.91 -5.61 -28.58
CA THR A 829 24.31 -6.21 -29.79
C THR A 829 23.73 -7.62 -29.58
N GLU A 830 24.00 -8.27 -28.44
CA GLU A 830 23.50 -9.59 -28.03
C GLU A 830 22.06 -9.55 -27.47
N ALA A 831 21.19 -8.68 -27.98
CA ALA A 831 19.77 -8.64 -27.60
C ALA A 831 18.91 -9.67 -28.35
N GLU A 832 19.41 -10.26 -29.45
CA GLU A 832 18.69 -11.27 -30.26
C GLU A 832 18.28 -12.53 -29.45
N PRO A 833 19.13 -13.13 -28.59
CA PRO A 833 18.71 -14.25 -27.74
C PRO A 833 17.60 -13.88 -26.75
N LEU A 834 17.54 -12.61 -26.31
CA LEU A 834 16.46 -12.12 -25.45
C LEU A 834 15.16 -11.93 -26.26
N SER A 835 15.27 -11.45 -27.50
CA SER A 835 14.12 -11.30 -28.40
C SER A 835 13.47 -12.63 -28.80
N ALA A 836 14.27 -13.71 -28.91
CA ALA A 836 13.77 -15.06 -29.14
C ALA A 836 12.87 -15.60 -28.00
N VAL A 837 13.13 -15.18 -26.75
CA VAL A 837 12.52 -15.73 -25.53
C VAL A 837 11.41 -14.83 -24.95
N LEU A 838 11.44 -13.52 -25.22
CA LEU A 838 10.40 -12.56 -24.83
C LEU A 838 9.17 -12.59 -25.78
N HIS A 839 8.46 -13.73 -25.83
CA HIS A 839 7.18 -13.89 -26.55
C HIS A 839 6.08 -14.49 -25.66
N ARG A 840 4.83 -14.32 -26.08
CA ARG A 840 3.61 -14.62 -25.30
C ARG A 840 3.47 -16.08 -24.86
N GLU A 841 4.01 -17.02 -25.62
CA GLU A 841 3.87 -18.45 -25.32
C GLU A 841 4.77 -18.86 -24.16
N ASN A 842 5.96 -18.25 -24.06
CA ASN A 842 6.91 -18.51 -22.99
C ASN A 842 6.61 -17.68 -21.73
N LEU A 843 6.30 -16.39 -21.88
CA LEU A 843 6.00 -15.47 -20.78
C LEU A 843 4.58 -14.86 -20.89
N PRO A 844 3.52 -15.68 -20.72
CA PRO A 844 2.13 -15.29 -21.01
C PRO A 844 1.51 -14.22 -20.10
N ARG A 845 2.21 -13.77 -19.04
CA ARG A 845 1.72 -12.74 -18.11
C ARG A 845 2.65 -11.54 -17.93
N LEU A 846 3.77 -11.48 -18.65
CA LEU A 846 4.74 -10.40 -18.47
C LEU A 846 4.14 -9.05 -18.88
N SER A 847 3.82 -8.23 -17.87
CA SER A 847 3.24 -6.89 -18.02
C SER A 847 4.26 -5.78 -17.81
N THR A 848 5.32 -6.03 -17.04
CA THR A 848 6.41 -5.07 -16.79
C THR A 848 7.75 -5.67 -17.23
N LEU A 849 8.39 -5.02 -18.19
CA LEU A 849 9.78 -5.29 -18.57
C LEU A 849 10.63 -4.05 -18.25
N ARG A 850 11.69 -4.21 -17.47
CA ARG A 850 12.67 -3.15 -17.20
C ARG A 850 14.05 -3.62 -17.65
N LEU A 851 14.70 -2.84 -18.50
CA LEU A 851 16.07 -3.02 -18.98
C LEU A 851 16.85 -1.76 -18.60
N ILE A 852 17.26 -1.65 -17.34
CA ILE A 852 17.85 -0.43 -16.78
C ILE A 852 19.37 -0.52 -16.87
N CYS A 853 20.05 0.51 -17.39
CA CYS A 853 21.51 0.56 -17.55
C CYS A 853 22.14 -0.64 -18.30
N CYS A 854 21.38 -1.29 -19.20
CA CYS A 854 21.75 -2.56 -19.84
C CYS A 854 22.62 -2.43 -21.11
N SER A 855 23.23 -1.26 -21.33
CA SER A 855 24.02 -0.96 -22.55
C SER A 855 23.32 -1.30 -23.87
N LEU A 856 21.98 -1.28 -23.91
CA LEU A 856 21.20 -1.65 -25.10
C LEU A 856 21.39 -0.60 -26.20
N THR A 857 21.79 -1.04 -27.40
CA THR A 857 21.93 -0.17 -28.59
C THR A 857 20.65 -0.14 -29.42
N ASP A 858 20.61 0.75 -30.41
CA ASP A 858 19.52 0.84 -31.39
C ASP A 858 19.31 -0.47 -32.16
N GLU A 859 20.38 -1.19 -32.52
CA GLU A 859 20.30 -2.50 -33.19
C GLU A 859 19.72 -3.56 -32.26
N GLY A 860 20.17 -3.60 -31.00
CA GLY A 860 19.66 -4.54 -30.01
C GLY A 860 18.19 -4.30 -29.69
N PHE A 861 17.78 -3.04 -29.52
CA PHE A 861 16.37 -2.68 -29.35
C PHE A 861 15.55 -2.99 -30.60
N LYS A 862 16.08 -2.72 -31.80
CA LYS A 862 15.42 -3.08 -33.06
C LYS A 862 15.17 -4.58 -33.16
N ALA A 863 16.15 -5.43 -32.82
CA ALA A 863 15.99 -6.88 -32.80
C ALA A 863 14.86 -7.34 -31.86
N LEU A 864 14.72 -6.71 -30.69
CA LEU A 864 13.56 -6.90 -29.79
C LEU A 864 12.24 -6.51 -30.48
N THR A 865 12.18 -5.35 -31.14
CA THR A 865 10.95 -4.93 -31.85
C THR A 865 10.59 -5.81 -33.05
N ASP A 866 11.57 -6.31 -33.80
CA ASP A 866 11.35 -7.14 -34.99
C ASP A 866 10.93 -8.58 -34.60
N ALA A 867 11.40 -9.08 -33.45
CA ALA A 867 10.83 -10.28 -32.83
C ALA A 867 9.36 -10.08 -32.42
N TRP A 868 8.99 -8.93 -31.84
CA TRP A 868 7.60 -8.61 -31.48
C TRP A 868 6.69 -8.31 -32.69
N LYS A 869 7.25 -7.96 -33.85
CA LYS A 869 6.53 -7.87 -35.14
C LYS A 869 6.29 -9.26 -35.75
N SER A 870 7.22 -10.20 -35.59
CA SER A 870 7.12 -11.55 -36.17
C SER A 870 6.40 -12.57 -35.27
N ARG A 871 6.66 -12.58 -33.95
CA ARG A 871 5.99 -13.42 -32.94
C ARG A 871 5.00 -12.61 -32.08
N PRO A 872 3.99 -13.22 -31.44
CA PRO A 872 3.12 -12.50 -30.51
C PRO A 872 3.92 -12.03 -29.28
N PRO A 873 3.97 -10.71 -28.99
CA PRO A 873 4.66 -10.19 -27.81
C PRO A 873 3.92 -10.55 -26.51
N PRO A 874 4.61 -10.52 -25.35
CA PRO A 874 3.95 -10.63 -24.05
C PRO A 874 2.96 -9.46 -23.82
N PRO A 875 2.04 -9.56 -22.85
CA PRO A 875 1.04 -8.53 -22.56
C PRO A 875 1.61 -7.31 -21.82
N LEU A 876 2.70 -6.74 -22.35
CA LEU A 876 3.45 -5.64 -21.75
C LEU A 876 2.57 -4.37 -21.64
N GLN A 877 2.45 -3.88 -20.41
CA GLN A 877 1.84 -2.61 -20.03
C GLN A 877 2.89 -1.53 -19.77
N SER A 878 4.07 -1.91 -19.24
CA SER A 878 5.19 -1.00 -19.00
C SER A 878 6.52 -1.54 -19.56
N LEU A 879 7.29 -0.63 -20.15
CA LEU A 879 8.62 -0.88 -20.71
C LEU A 879 9.60 0.20 -20.22
N ASP A 880 10.47 -0.13 -19.28
CA ASP A 880 11.51 0.77 -18.81
C ASP A 880 12.85 0.49 -19.52
N LEU A 881 13.42 1.52 -20.14
CA LEU A 881 14.68 1.51 -20.88
C LEU A 881 15.65 2.57 -20.32
N THR A 882 15.51 2.95 -19.05
CA THR A 882 16.31 4.02 -18.42
C THR A 882 17.82 3.75 -18.52
N GLY A 883 18.58 4.74 -18.99
CA GLY A 883 20.05 4.72 -18.95
C GLY A 883 20.74 3.75 -19.92
N ASN A 884 20.10 3.41 -21.04
CA ASN A 884 20.75 2.65 -22.12
C ASN A 884 21.48 3.58 -23.11
N ASN A 885 22.04 2.98 -24.17
CA ASN A 885 22.78 3.67 -25.23
C ASN A 885 21.92 3.81 -26.49
N LEU A 886 20.65 4.19 -26.32
CA LEU A 886 19.73 4.45 -27.43
C LEU A 886 19.95 5.86 -27.99
N SER A 887 19.93 5.97 -29.32
CA SER A 887 20.03 7.23 -30.07
C SER A 887 18.67 7.61 -30.70
N ASP A 888 18.66 8.62 -31.57
CA ASP A 888 17.50 8.97 -32.39
C ASP A 888 16.99 7.78 -33.26
N GLY A 889 17.87 6.82 -33.61
CA GLY A 889 17.48 5.57 -34.27
C GLY A 889 16.63 4.65 -33.39
N GLY A 890 16.98 4.53 -32.11
CA GLY A 890 16.22 3.81 -31.09
C GLY A 890 14.90 4.51 -30.77
N ALA A 891 14.92 5.83 -30.69
CA ALA A 891 13.71 6.65 -30.54
C ALA A 891 12.73 6.47 -31.71
N LYS A 892 13.24 6.44 -32.95
CA LYS A 892 12.44 6.11 -34.14
C LYS A 892 11.90 4.67 -34.07
N THR A 893 12.74 3.71 -33.68
CA THR A 893 12.37 2.30 -33.54
C THR A 893 11.26 2.11 -32.49
N LEU A 894 11.25 2.91 -31.42
CA LEU A 894 10.17 2.98 -30.44
C LEU A 894 8.88 3.56 -31.06
N ALA A 895 8.98 4.66 -31.82
CA ALA A 895 7.84 5.26 -32.50
C ALA A 895 7.20 4.30 -33.52
N ASP A 896 8.01 3.54 -34.27
CA ASP A 896 7.58 2.49 -35.19
C ASP A 896 6.90 1.31 -34.44
N LEU A 897 7.43 0.92 -33.27
CA LEU A 897 6.82 -0.12 -32.42
C LEU A 897 5.44 0.30 -31.90
N LEU A 898 5.32 1.51 -31.34
CA LEU A 898 4.05 2.05 -30.84
C LEU A 898 3.05 2.21 -31.99
N GLY A 899 3.48 2.77 -33.13
CA GLY A 899 2.66 2.94 -34.33
C GLY A 899 2.16 1.61 -34.93
N SER A 900 2.94 0.53 -34.80
CA SER A 900 2.56 -0.81 -35.29
C SER A 900 1.36 -1.45 -34.57
N ARG A 901 0.98 -0.93 -33.38
CA ARG A 901 -0.05 -1.49 -32.48
C ARG A 901 0.16 -2.97 -32.09
N ARG A 902 1.38 -3.51 -32.25
CA ARG A 902 1.72 -4.91 -31.91
C ARG A 902 1.66 -5.20 -30.41
N ILE A 903 1.87 -4.18 -29.57
CA ILE A 903 1.77 -4.25 -28.10
C ILE A 903 0.67 -3.28 -27.65
N PRO A 904 -0.63 -3.59 -27.85
CA PRO A 904 -1.72 -2.63 -27.64
C PRO A 904 -1.92 -2.24 -26.17
N SER A 905 -1.43 -3.05 -25.23
CA SER A 905 -1.50 -2.78 -23.79
C SER A 905 -0.39 -1.83 -23.30
N LEU A 906 0.64 -1.56 -24.11
CA LEU A 906 1.82 -0.80 -23.69
C LEU A 906 1.46 0.68 -23.51
N SER A 907 1.71 1.18 -22.30
CA SER A 907 1.17 2.47 -21.85
C SER A 907 2.12 3.30 -20.98
N LYS A 908 3.15 2.68 -20.39
CA LYS A 908 4.19 3.39 -19.64
C LYS A 908 5.57 2.99 -20.14
N VAL A 909 6.06 3.72 -21.14
CA VAL A 909 7.45 3.64 -21.61
C VAL A 909 8.28 4.69 -20.88
N ASN A 910 9.47 4.33 -20.44
CA ASN A 910 10.44 5.25 -19.82
C ASN A 910 11.77 5.14 -20.57
N ILE A 911 12.28 6.27 -21.10
CA ILE A 911 13.55 6.35 -21.82
C ILE A 911 14.49 7.39 -21.23
N ARG A 912 14.26 7.81 -19.98
CA ARG A 912 15.12 8.76 -19.25
C ARG A 912 16.59 8.29 -19.22
N ASN A 913 17.51 9.24 -19.07
CA ASN A 913 18.96 9.01 -19.03
C ASN A 913 19.60 8.37 -20.30
N ASN A 914 18.84 8.11 -21.37
CA ASN A 914 19.43 7.83 -22.69
C ASN A 914 19.97 9.16 -23.26
N ARG A 915 21.31 9.30 -23.25
CA ARG A 915 22.01 10.57 -23.53
C ARG A 915 22.13 10.90 -25.02
N GLU A 916 22.09 9.89 -25.90
CA GLU A 916 22.27 10.09 -27.33
C GLU A 916 20.99 10.50 -28.07
N ILE A 917 19.80 10.27 -27.46
CA ILE A 917 18.52 10.76 -27.99
C ILE A 917 18.46 12.29 -27.88
N GLN A 918 18.38 12.97 -29.02
CA GLN A 918 18.41 14.43 -29.15
C GLN A 918 17.07 15.09 -28.80
N GLY A 919 17.09 16.42 -28.65
CA GLY A 919 15.92 17.24 -28.32
C GLY A 919 14.74 16.99 -29.27
N LEU A 920 14.98 17.06 -30.59
CA LEU A 920 13.94 16.86 -31.61
C LEU A 920 13.31 15.45 -31.58
N ALA A 921 14.09 14.41 -31.25
CA ALA A 921 13.55 13.06 -31.12
C ALA A 921 12.74 12.88 -29.82
N LYS A 922 13.18 13.52 -28.72
CA LYS A 922 12.41 13.60 -27.47
C LYS A 922 11.12 14.39 -27.63
N GLU A 923 11.13 15.51 -28.36
CA GLU A 923 9.94 16.29 -28.71
C GLU A 923 8.99 15.53 -29.63
N MET A 924 9.51 14.83 -30.65
CA MET A 924 8.70 13.95 -31.52
C MET A 924 7.98 12.87 -30.70
N LEU A 925 8.67 12.19 -29.78
CA LEU A 925 8.06 11.18 -28.91
C LEU A 925 7.07 11.79 -27.92
N LYS A 926 7.40 12.92 -27.27
CA LYS A 926 6.47 13.64 -26.37
C LYS A 926 5.22 14.15 -27.11
N THR A 927 5.36 14.60 -28.36
CA THR A 927 4.23 15.14 -29.15
C THR A 927 3.35 14.04 -29.71
N THR A 928 3.94 12.90 -30.11
CA THR A 928 3.20 11.78 -30.71
C THR A 928 2.58 10.86 -29.67
N TYR A 929 3.22 10.71 -28.51
CA TYR A 929 2.84 9.77 -27.44
C TYR A 929 2.97 10.38 -26.01
N PRO A 930 2.38 11.56 -25.74
CA PRO A 930 2.58 12.30 -24.47
C PRO A 930 2.21 11.50 -23.22
N GLU A 931 1.09 10.79 -23.26
CA GLU A 931 0.58 9.99 -22.13
C GLU A 931 1.26 8.60 -22.01
N SER A 932 2.35 8.35 -22.75
CA SER A 932 2.94 7.00 -22.82
C SER A 932 4.47 6.94 -22.89
N VAL A 933 5.18 8.06 -23.10
CA VAL A 933 6.66 8.07 -23.13
C VAL A 933 7.22 9.13 -22.18
N LEU A 934 7.81 8.67 -21.08
CA LEU A 934 8.62 9.48 -20.17
C LEU A 934 10.04 9.61 -20.75
N CYS A 935 10.27 10.70 -21.49
CA CYS A 935 11.56 11.10 -22.05
C CYS A 935 12.46 11.81 -21.03
#